data_AF-A0AA35NWF7-F1
#
_entry.id   AF-A0AA35NWF7-F1
#
_cell.length_a   1.000
_cell.length_b   1.000
_cell.length_c   1.000
_cell.angle_alpha   90.00
_cell.angle_beta   90.00
_cell.angle_gamma   90.00
#
_symmetry.space_group_name_H-M   'P 1'
#
loop_
_entity.id
_entity.type
_entity.pdbx_description
1 polymer ?
#
loop_
_entity_poly.entity_id
_entity_poly.type
_entity_poly.pdbx_seq_one_letter_code
_entity_poly.pdbx_strand_id
1 'polypeptide(L)'
;MVWFLCGPENSIVSQDKLLLHQDMSQPLSHYFINSSHNTYLTAGQFSGISSPEMYRQTLLAGCRCVELDCWKGRPPDEEPIITHGFTMTTEILFKDAIEAIAESAFKTSPYPVILSFENHVDSPKQQAKMAEYCRTIFGDMLLTEPLEKFPLKPGVPLPSPQDLMGKILIKNKKNQFIPGENQETLKKARSLEDVMTDQPTPVDKDSIVKSGEVTEEVSEVEEDMGNLDEEEIKKMQSDEGTAGLEVTAYEEMSSLVNYIQPIKFECFENSAQKNRSYVVSSFTEMKAYDLLTKSPIQFVDYNKRQMSRIYPKGTRMDSSNYMPQMFWNVGCQMVALNFQTTDIPMQQNLALFEFNGQSGYILKHDFMRRPDKQFDPFSVDRIDVVVASTLSITILSGQFLSERSVRSYVEVELYGLPGDPKRRYRTKMSPNANSINPVWKEDAFVFEKILMPELASLRIVVWEEGGKFIGQRVIPITAVRSGYHHVCLRSESNMPLTMPSLFVYVEMKDYVPDSWADLTMALSNPIKFFNAHDKKSEKNQEDTPEGPDLQKSLSSVQLNTNGIHNATGTFSTPPSNGPGGTLNGKGTSTGKEETTKEPTKEPTELQTASFEELQQMKNFGKLLKKQEKDLKEVERKTVKRKEELLQKYAVLFMELGMQAGKKKMPCPPKTQKKKSCRKWTVDDSSSGRNSGEMAESPPDNRVLELKEKLEKELMQLGEEQYDAIRKKKELHATEQISKIIELAREKQASELKALKESWESDTKEMKKKLEVKRLEKIQTMAKNTTDKSAQERLKREINNAHIQEVVQMVKQMNEKQARDQEVLEKKQAACLEAIKEKENQLQQEAYAEYEGKVKALDTEVQVLVKNCVKADAAKKENLYAASEGGQGLKQQLQENNLIPVAERCETQTAENTAEDEESSDILVSRL
;
A
#
# COMPACT_ATOMS: atom_id res chain seq x y z
N MET A 1 3.72 4.92 41.14
CA MET A 1 2.57 4.72 40.23
C MET A 1 2.98 4.88 38.76
N VAL A 2 3.46 6.05 38.29
CA VAL A 2 3.90 6.23 36.89
C VAL A 2 4.97 5.22 36.48
N TRP A 3 5.99 5.00 37.32
CA TRP A 3 7.03 3.99 37.09
C TRP A 3 6.48 2.56 36.91
N PHE A 4 5.39 2.22 37.60
CA PHE A 4 4.74 0.92 37.43
C PHE A 4 3.99 0.86 36.09
N LEU A 5 3.29 1.92 35.69
CA LEU A 5 2.57 1.98 34.42
C LEU A 5 3.50 1.85 33.21
N CYS A 6 4.71 2.40 33.31
CA CYS A 6 5.77 2.30 32.31
C CYS A 6 6.67 1.06 32.49
N GLY A 7 6.49 0.31 33.57
CA GLY A 7 7.33 -0.84 33.92
C GLY A 7 7.01 -2.08 33.08
N PRO A 8 7.96 -3.02 32.95
CA PRO A 8 7.77 -4.26 32.19
C PRO A 8 6.63 -5.13 32.76
N GLU A 9 6.32 -5.01 34.04
CA GLU A 9 5.26 -5.76 34.73
C GLU A 9 3.86 -5.41 34.18
N ASN A 10 3.71 -4.19 33.66
CA ASN A 10 2.46 -3.62 33.15
C ASN A 10 2.44 -3.51 31.61
N SER A 11 3.24 -4.31 30.91
CA SER A 11 3.18 -4.43 29.44
C SER A 11 1.75 -4.81 28.99
N ILE A 12 1.25 -4.14 27.94
CA ILE A 12 -0.04 -4.49 27.30
C ILE A 12 0.00 -5.89 26.68
N VAL A 13 1.17 -6.31 26.22
CA VAL A 13 1.38 -7.64 25.63
C VAL A 13 1.78 -8.61 26.72
N SER A 14 1.08 -9.74 26.77
CA SER A 14 1.43 -10.86 27.65
C SER A 14 2.76 -11.49 27.22
N GLN A 15 3.79 -11.36 28.06
CA GLN A 15 5.16 -11.72 27.71
C GLN A 15 5.36 -13.22 27.46
N ASP A 16 4.58 -14.07 28.14
CA ASP A 16 4.54 -15.52 27.92
C ASP A 16 4.14 -15.88 26.47
N LYS A 17 3.30 -15.06 25.84
CA LYS A 17 2.87 -15.26 24.45
C LYS A 17 3.94 -14.90 23.42
N LEU A 18 4.85 -13.98 23.77
CA LEU A 18 6.00 -13.64 22.93
C LEU A 18 7.05 -14.75 22.93
N LEU A 19 7.19 -15.48 24.03
CA LEU A 19 8.06 -16.64 24.12
C LEU A 19 7.46 -17.86 23.39
N LEU A 20 8.31 -18.85 23.12
CA LEU A 20 7.87 -20.15 22.62
C LEU A 20 7.00 -20.83 23.69
N HIS A 21 5.70 -20.98 23.40
CA HIS A 21 4.72 -21.50 24.37
C HIS A 21 3.70 -22.46 23.75
N GLN A 22 3.56 -22.46 22.43
CA GLN A 22 2.61 -23.32 21.74
C GLN A 22 3.17 -24.74 21.59
N ASP A 23 2.28 -25.73 21.48
CA ASP A 23 2.68 -27.11 21.21
C ASP A 23 3.30 -27.20 19.81
N MET A 24 4.55 -27.64 19.73
CA MET A 24 5.34 -27.80 18.49
C MET A 24 5.40 -29.26 17.99
N SER A 25 4.64 -30.15 18.63
CA SER A 25 4.57 -31.59 18.33
C SER A 25 3.39 -32.02 17.45
N GLN A 26 2.53 -31.07 17.03
CA GLN A 26 1.43 -31.36 16.11
C GLN A 26 1.97 -31.54 14.68
N PRO A 27 1.23 -32.22 13.78
CA PRO A 27 1.59 -32.30 12.36
C PRO A 27 1.86 -30.94 11.71
N LEU A 28 2.78 -30.86 10.76
CA LEU A 28 3.13 -29.60 10.07
C LEU A 28 1.92 -28.87 9.46
N SER A 29 0.91 -29.63 9.00
CA SER A 29 -0.35 -29.07 8.49
C SER A 29 -1.14 -28.28 9.52
N HIS A 30 -0.86 -28.40 10.82
CA HIS A 30 -1.58 -27.76 11.91
C HIS A 30 -1.07 -26.35 12.28
N TYR A 31 -0.08 -25.82 11.55
CA TYR A 31 0.50 -24.50 11.83
C TYR A 31 0.29 -23.54 10.66
N PHE A 32 0.13 -22.26 10.95
CA PHE A 32 0.47 -21.19 10.02
C PHE A 32 1.99 -21.04 9.97
N ILE A 33 2.53 -20.87 8.76
CA ILE A 33 3.96 -20.88 8.48
C ILE A 33 4.31 -19.55 7.80
N ASN A 34 5.25 -18.81 8.39
CA ASN A 34 5.69 -17.54 7.84
C ASN A 34 6.36 -17.78 6.46
N SER A 35 5.82 -17.18 5.41
CA SER A 35 6.12 -17.57 4.03
C SER A 35 6.38 -16.36 3.12
N SER A 36 7.41 -16.46 2.29
CA SER A 36 7.84 -15.44 1.35
C SER A 36 7.58 -15.87 -0.10
N HIS A 37 7.26 -14.90 -0.94
CA HIS A 37 7.06 -15.03 -2.38
C HIS A 37 8.19 -14.29 -3.13
N ASN A 38 8.69 -14.86 -4.22
CA ASN A 38 9.80 -14.33 -5.03
C ASN A 38 10.91 -13.73 -4.16
N THR A 39 11.43 -14.56 -3.24
CA THR A 39 12.24 -14.10 -2.09
C THR A 39 13.52 -13.40 -2.50
N TYR A 40 14.02 -13.68 -3.70
CA TYR A 40 15.21 -13.06 -4.25
C TYR A 40 15.01 -11.57 -4.59
N LEU A 41 13.79 -11.10 -4.83
CA LEU A 41 13.52 -9.72 -5.24
C LEU A 41 13.58 -8.73 -4.08
N THR A 42 14.28 -7.63 -4.30
CA THR A 42 14.38 -6.50 -3.34
C THR A 42 13.45 -5.34 -3.65
N ALA A 43 12.77 -5.36 -4.82
CA ALA A 43 11.90 -4.29 -5.29
C ALA A 43 10.73 -4.82 -6.14
N GLY A 44 10.29 -4.06 -7.15
CA GLY A 44 9.19 -4.42 -8.05
C GLY A 44 9.45 -5.69 -8.87
N GLN A 45 8.39 -6.33 -9.36
CA GLN A 45 8.45 -7.63 -10.04
C GLN A 45 9.05 -7.55 -11.45
N PHE A 46 9.02 -6.39 -12.11
CA PHE A 46 9.42 -6.27 -13.52
C PHE A 46 10.87 -5.86 -13.74
N SER A 47 11.41 -4.97 -12.91
CA SER A 47 12.76 -4.41 -13.04
C SER A 47 13.50 -4.33 -11.70
N GLY A 48 13.03 -5.09 -10.71
CA GLY A 48 13.65 -5.16 -9.39
C GLY A 48 15.01 -5.87 -9.40
N ILE A 49 15.84 -5.52 -8.42
CA ILE A 49 17.13 -6.17 -8.22
C ILE A 49 16.91 -7.47 -7.44
N SER A 50 17.51 -8.55 -7.92
CA SER A 50 17.60 -9.83 -7.21
C SER A 50 18.86 -9.87 -6.34
N SER A 51 18.78 -10.44 -5.13
CA SER A 51 19.91 -10.48 -4.20
C SER A 51 19.92 -11.74 -3.31
N PRO A 52 21.07 -12.42 -3.11
CA PRO A 52 21.21 -13.46 -2.10
C PRO A 52 20.97 -12.95 -0.67
N GLU A 53 21.23 -11.66 -0.42
CA GLU A 53 21.04 -11.05 0.89
C GLU A 53 19.56 -11.03 1.33
N MET A 54 18.65 -10.96 0.36
CA MET A 54 17.22 -10.98 0.65
C MET A 54 16.78 -12.31 1.30
N TYR A 55 17.43 -13.43 0.96
CA TYR A 55 17.22 -14.71 1.65
C TYR A 55 17.70 -14.65 3.10
N ARG A 56 18.87 -14.06 3.38
CA ARG A 56 19.37 -13.91 4.75
C ARG A 56 18.40 -13.10 5.60
N GLN A 57 18.02 -11.92 5.13
CA GLN A 57 17.12 -11.01 5.85
C GLN A 57 15.74 -11.63 6.09
N THR A 58 15.19 -12.32 5.09
CA THR A 58 13.90 -13.01 5.20
C THR A 58 13.93 -14.12 6.25
N LEU A 59 14.98 -14.95 6.26
CA LEU A 59 15.15 -16.02 7.25
C LEU A 59 15.40 -15.46 8.66
N LEU A 60 16.21 -14.40 8.78
CA LEU A 60 16.46 -13.69 10.05
C LEU A 60 15.19 -13.04 10.60
N ALA A 61 14.27 -12.58 9.74
CA ALA A 61 12.95 -12.11 10.16
C ALA A 61 12.03 -13.22 10.71
N GLY A 62 12.46 -14.49 10.64
CA GLY A 62 11.71 -15.65 11.13
C GLY A 62 10.86 -16.32 10.05
N CYS A 63 11.03 -15.96 8.76
CA CYS A 63 10.36 -16.66 7.66
C CYS A 63 10.87 -18.10 7.53
N ARG A 64 9.98 -19.05 7.24
CA ARG A 64 10.24 -20.51 7.20
C ARG A 64 9.93 -21.14 5.85
N CYS A 65 9.36 -20.40 4.90
CA CYS A 65 9.17 -20.85 3.52
C CYS A 65 9.68 -19.78 2.56
N VAL A 66 10.71 -20.08 1.78
CA VAL A 66 11.30 -19.15 0.79
C VAL A 66 11.22 -19.73 -0.61
N GLU A 67 11.19 -18.88 -1.62
CA GLU A 67 10.98 -19.24 -3.02
C GLU A 67 12.22 -18.98 -3.87
N LEU A 68 12.53 -19.92 -4.76
CA LEU A 68 13.68 -19.92 -5.67
C LEU A 68 13.22 -20.23 -7.09
N ASP A 69 13.22 -19.23 -7.96
CA ASP A 69 12.85 -19.38 -9.37
C ASP A 69 14.10 -19.71 -10.17
N CYS A 70 14.29 -20.98 -10.45
CA CYS A 70 15.55 -21.50 -10.97
C CYS A 70 15.53 -21.56 -12.50
N TRP A 71 16.48 -20.91 -13.15
CA TRP A 71 16.59 -20.83 -14.61
C TRP A 71 17.93 -21.35 -15.10
N LYS A 72 17.96 -21.74 -16.38
CA LYS A 72 19.18 -22.26 -17.03
C LYS A 72 20.28 -21.19 -17.07
N GLY A 73 21.48 -21.60 -16.71
CA GLY A 73 22.70 -20.80 -16.83
C GLY A 73 23.15 -20.62 -18.28
N ARG A 74 23.79 -19.49 -18.57
CA ARG A 74 24.35 -19.19 -19.90
C ARG A 74 25.74 -19.83 -20.08
N PRO A 75 26.12 -20.25 -21.29
CA PRO A 75 27.50 -20.65 -21.60
C PRO A 75 28.49 -19.49 -21.38
N PRO A 76 29.77 -19.76 -21.02
CA PRO A 76 30.42 -21.08 -20.96
C PRO A 76 30.30 -21.82 -19.62
N ASP A 77 29.92 -21.12 -18.54
CA ASP A 77 30.01 -21.66 -17.18
C ASP A 77 28.85 -22.61 -16.80
N GLU A 78 27.70 -22.49 -17.51
CA GLU A 78 26.50 -23.31 -17.30
C GLU A 78 26.06 -23.36 -15.82
N GLU A 79 26.26 -22.27 -15.07
CA GLU A 79 25.85 -22.15 -13.67
C GLU A 79 24.35 -21.82 -13.57
N PRO A 80 23.53 -22.62 -12.86
CA PRO A 80 22.12 -22.30 -12.66
C PRO A 80 21.95 -20.95 -11.97
N ILE A 81 20.94 -20.19 -12.39
CA ILE A 81 20.66 -18.84 -11.89
C ILE A 81 19.26 -18.75 -11.26
N ILE A 82 19.03 -17.69 -10.51
CA ILE A 82 17.73 -17.29 -10.00
C ILE A 82 17.37 -15.89 -10.53
N THR A 83 16.18 -15.77 -11.11
CA THR A 83 15.62 -14.52 -11.63
C THR A 83 14.12 -14.65 -11.84
N HIS A 84 13.42 -13.54 -12.01
CA HIS A 84 12.02 -13.56 -12.43
C HIS A 84 11.99 -13.61 -13.97
N GLY A 85 11.56 -14.76 -14.51
CA GLY A 85 11.67 -15.08 -15.93
C GLY A 85 11.05 -14.05 -16.85
N PHE A 86 11.72 -13.79 -17.98
CA PHE A 86 11.23 -12.89 -19.04
C PHE A 86 10.92 -11.45 -18.58
N THR A 87 11.57 -11.01 -17.52
CA THR A 87 11.51 -9.63 -17.03
C THR A 87 12.89 -8.97 -17.11
N MET A 88 12.99 -7.72 -16.67
CA MET A 88 14.25 -6.96 -16.58
C MET A 88 14.91 -7.08 -15.21
N THR A 89 14.53 -8.07 -14.39
CA THR A 89 15.16 -8.29 -13.08
C THR A 89 16.59 -8.80 -13.22
N THR A 90 17.47 -8.41 -12.28
CA THR A 90 18.84 -8.92 -12.28
C THR A 90 18.88 -10.40 -11.94
N GLU A 91 19.92 -11.09 -12.38
CA GLU A 91 20.14 -12.52 -12.12
C GLU A 91 21.10 -12.69 -10.94
N ILE A 92 20.91 -13.73 -10.12
CA ILE A 92 21.85 -14.14 -9.08
C ILE A 92 22.20 -15.62 -9.27
N LEU A 93 23.39 -16.04 -8.83
CA LEU A 93 23.75 -17.46 -8.91
C LEU A 93 22.92 -18.28 -7.92
N PHE A 94 22.44 -19.44 -8.36
CA PHE A 94 21.73 -20.38 -7.51
C PHE A 94 22.59 -20.79 -6.32
N LYS A 95 23.89 -21.04 -6.55
CA LYS A 95 24.86 -21.41 -5.53
C LYS A 95 24.92 -20.38 -4.40
N ASP A 96 25.03 -19.09 -4.72
CA ASP A 96 25.12 -18.00 -3.73
C ASP A 96 23.84 -17.89 -2.88
N ALA A 97 22.67 -18.12 -3.49
CA ALA A 97 21.41 -18.16 -2.76
C ALA A 97 21.35 -19.34 -1.77
N ILE A 98 21.80 -20.53 -2.19
CA ILE A 98 21.86 -21.72 -1.33
C ILE A 98 22.87 -21.52 -0.18
N GLU A 99 24.03 -20.91 -0.43
CA GLU A 99 25.00 -20.54 0.62
C GLU A 99 24.40 -19.54 1.62
N ALA A 100 23.70 -18.50 1.13
CA ALA A 100 23.03 -17.51 1.97
C ALA A 100 21.93 -18.14 2.86
N ILE A 101 21.16 -19.08 2.30
CA ILE A 101 20.14 -19.84 3.03
C ILE A 101 20.80 -20.71 4.10
N ALA A 102 21.84 -21.47 3.75
CA ALA A 102 22.53 -22.36 4.69
C ALA A 102 23.09 -21.59 5.89
N GLU A 103 23.62 -20.39 5.66
CA GLU A 103 24.16 -19.52 6.71
C GLU A 103 23.08 -19.03 7.68
N SER A 104 21.86 -18.77 7.19
CA SER A 104 20.85 -18.01 7.95
C SER A 104 19.63 -18.81 8.38
N ALA A 105 19.41 -20.00 7.80
CA ALA A 105 18.20 -20.82 7.99
C ALA A 105 17.82 -20.99 9.46
N PHE A 106 18.79 -21.27 10.33
CA PHE A 106 18.52 -21.62 11.73
C PHE A 106 19.08 -20.62 12.76
N LYS A 107 19.43 -19.39 12.34
CA LYS A 107 19.98 -18.36 13.25
C LYS A 107 18.95 -17.83 14.25
N THR A 108 17.71 -17.58 13.81
CA THR A 108 16.65 -17.01 14.66
C THR A 108 15.58 -18.02 15.08
N SER A 109 15.43 -19.11 14.34
CA SER A 109 14.50 -20.19 14.66
C SER A 109 15.10 -21.54 14.30
N PRO A 110 15.08 -22.55 15.20
CA PRO A 110 15.60 -23.89 14.91
C PRO A 110 14.61 -24.76 14.13
N TYR A 111 13.39 -24.28 13.89
CA TYR A 111 12.33 -25.04 13.22
C TYR A 111 12.55 -25.12 11.71
N PRO A 112 11.97 -26.15 11.05
CA PRO A 112 12.25 -26.47 9.65
C PRO A 112 12.07 -25.30 8.68
N VAL A 113 12.83 -25.34 7.59
CA VAL A 113 12.72 -24.38 6.47
C VAL A 113 12.28 -25.13 5.21
N ILE A 114 11.32 -24.59 4.48
CA ILE A 114 10.81 -25.11 3.20
C ILE A 114 11.37 -24.25 2.07
N LEU A 115 12.01 -24.89 1.10
CA LEU A 115 12.46 -24.24 -0.14
C LEU A 115 11.47 -24.57 -1.26
N SER A 116 10.72 -23.56 -1.71
CA SER A 116 9.80 -23.65 -2.83
C SER A 116 10.56 -23.40 -4.13
N PHE A 117 10.88 -24.46 -4.86
CA PHE A 117 11.52 -24.36 -6.17
C PHE A 117 10.45 -24.16 -7.23
N GLU A 118 10.57 -23.08 -8.00
CA GLU A 118 9.92 -22.93 -9.30
C GLU A 118 10.96 -23.26 -10.36
N ASN A 119 10.94 -24.50 -10.85
CA ASN A 119 12.03 -25.04 -11.66
C ASN A 119 11.77 -24.84 -13.16
N HIS A 120 12.61 -24.06 -13.82
CA HIS A 120 12.64 -23.80 -15.26
C HIS A 120 13.92 -24.32 -15.93
N VAL A 121 14.76 -25.06 -15.20
CA VAL A 121 16.02 -25.61 -15.72
C VAL A 121 15.72 -26.86 -16.55
N ASP A 122 15.66 -26.71 -17.87
CA ASP A 122 15.40 -27.80 -18.84
C ASP A 122 16.58 -28.76 -19.06
N SER A 123 17.78 -28.42 -18.58
CA SER A 123 18.98 -29.24 -18.70
C SER A 123 19.15 -30.22 -17.54
N PRO A 124 19.19 -31.56 -17.78
CA PRO A 124 19.47 -32.55 -16.74
C PRO A 124 20.79 -32.30 -16.02
N LYS A 125 21.83 -31.88 -16.76
CA LYS A 125 23.16 -31.59 -16.22
C LYS A 125 23.12 -30.47 -15.18
N GLN A 126 22.38 -29.40 -15.47
CA GLN A 126 22.24 -28.28 -14.54
C GLN A 126 21.31 -28.62 -13.36
N GLN A 127 20.23 -29.39 -13.55
CA GLN A 127 19.43 -29.89 -12.43
C GLN A 127 20.22 -30.81 -11.48
N ALA A 128 21.08 -31.68 -12.03
CA ALA A 128 21.98 -32.51 -11.23
C ALA A 128 22.95 -31.65 -10.41
N LYS A 129 23.49 -30.58 -11.01
CA LYS A 129 24.35 -29.59 -10.35
C LYS A 129 23.63 -28.85 -9.21
N MET A 130 22.37 -28.44 -9.41
CA MET A 130 21.55 -27.86 -8.34
C MET A 130 21.37 -28.84 -7.18
N ALA A 131 21.08 -30.11 -7.47
CA ALA A 131 20.93 -31.15 -6.46
C ALA A 131 22.24 -31.40 -5.69
N GLU A 132 23.38 -31.37 -6.38
CA GLU A 132 24.71 -31.47 -5.78
C GLU A 132 25.01 -30.28 -4.86
N TYR A 133 24.69 -29.05 -5.27
CA TYR A 133 24.83 -27.87 -4.42
C TYR A 133 23.98 -27.98 -3.16
N CYS A 134 22.72 -28.40 -3.27
CA CYS A 134 21.87 -28.66 -2.12
C CYS A 134 22.50 -29.70 -1.17
N ARG A 135 22.96 -30.85 -1.68
CA ARG A 135 23.57 -31.89 -0.84
C ARG A 135 24.87 -31.43 -0.17
N THR A 136 25.71 -30.73 -0.90
CA THR A 136 27.05 -30.34 -0.44
C THR A 136 27.00 -29.19 0.55
N ILE A 137 26.21 -28.15 0.25
CA ILE A 137 26.16 -26.92 1.04
C ILE A 137 25.28 -27.10 2.28
N PHE A 138 24.12 -27.75 2.15
CA PHE A 138 23.25 -27.98 3.31
C PHE A 138 23.72 -29.15 4.17
N GLY A 139 24.38 -30.16 3.58
CA GLY A 139 24.84 -31.35 4.30
C GLY A 139 23.71 -32.00 5.10
N ASP A 140 23.95 -32.19 6.40
CA ASP A 140 22.99 -32.81 7.33
C ASP A 140 21.70 -31.99 7.55
N MET A 141 21.70 -30.69 7.20
CA MET A 141 20.48 -29.88 7.27
C MET A 141 19.46 -30.31 6.21
N LEU A 142 19.90 -30.86 5.07
CA LEU A 142 18.98 -31.30 4.03
C LEU A 142 18.29 -32.60 4.42
N LEU A 143 16.95 -32.61 4.38
CA LEU A 143 16.19 -33.84 4.54
C LEU A 143 16.05 -34.55 3.20
N THR A 144 16.85 -35.59 2.97
CA THR A 144 16.80 -36.41 1.76
C THR A 144 15.78 -37.54 1.89
N GLU A 145 15.85 -38.32 2.97
CA GLU A 145 14.99 -39.47 3.20
C GLU A 145 13.83 -39.17 4.18
N PRO A 146 12.65 -39.80 4.01
CA PRO A 146 11.58 -39.73 4.98
C PRO A 146 11.99 -40.31 6.34
N LEU A 147 11.47 -39.73 7.42
CA LEU A 147 11.61 -40.27 8.77
C LEU A 147 10.86 -41.60 8.90
N GLU A 148 11.47 -42.58 9.58
CA GLU A 148 10.91 -43.92 9.76
C GLU A 148 9.49 -43.92 10.36
N LYS A 149 9.24 -43.02 11.32
CA LYS A 149 7.95 -42.86 12.00
C LYS A 149 6.85 -42.33 11.07
N PHE A 150 7.23 -41.64 9.99
CA PHE A 150 6.32 -40.95 9.09
C PHE A 150 6.58 -41.36 7.64
N PRO A 151 6.32 -42.63 7.25
CA PRO A 151 6.53 -43.07 5.88
C PRO A 151 5.55 -42.38 4.92
N LEU A 152 5.96 -42.19 3.67
CA LEU A 152 5.16 -41.54 2.62
C LEU A 152 4.03 -42.46 2.12
N LYS A 153 3.05 -42.73 2.97
CA LYS A 153 1.88 -43.59 2.68
C LYS A 153 0.56 -42.84 2.92
N PRO A 154 -0.52 -43.19 2.21
CA PRO A 154 -1.84 -42.63 2.50
C PRO A 154 -2.26 -42.86 3.96
N GLY A 155 -2.89 -41.85 4.57
CA GLY A 155 -3.36 -41.87 5.96
C GLY A 155 -2.29 -41.56 7.02
N VAL A 156 -1.01 -41.48 6.65
CA VAL A 156 0.06 -41.08 7.58
C VAL A 156 0.09 -39.54 7.68
N PRO A 157 0.09 -38.94 8.88
CA PRO A 157 0.19 -37.50 9.04
C PRO A 157 1.59 -36.98 8.70
N LEU A 158 1.71 -35.67 8.47
CA LEU A 158 3.01 -35.02 8.36
C LEU A 158 3.76 -35.07 9.70
N PRO A 159 5.11 -35.13 9.69
CA PRO A 159 5.91 -34.93 10.89
C PRO A 159 5.63 -33.55 11.52
N SER A 160 5.95 -33.40 12.81
CA SER A 160 5.82 -32.12 13.48
C SER A 160 7.00 -31.17 13.20
N PRO A 161 6.85 -29.85 13.41
CA PRO A 161 7.98 -28.93 13.44
C PRO A 161 9.10 -29.39 14.37
N GLN A 162 8.75 -29.98 15.52
CA GLN A 162 9.70 -30.54 16.48
C GLN A 162 10.49 -31.74 15.91
N ASP A 163 9.82 -32.65 15.19
CA ASP A 163 10.47 -33.82 14.56
C ASP A 163 11.45 -33.41 13.44
N LEU A 164 11.24 -32.24 12.84
CA LEU A 164 11.98 -31.71 11.69
C LEU A 164 12.93 -30.55 12.06
N MET A 165 13.28 -30.42 13.34
CA MET A 165 14.17 -29.37 13.83
C MET A 165 15.53 -29.40 13.10
N GLY A 166 16.00 -28.24 12.65
CA GLY A 166 17.25 -28.09 11.91
C GLY A 166 17.23 -28.68 10.50
N LYS A 167 16.04 -29.00 9.95
CA LYS A 167 15.90 -29.60 8.62
C LYS A 167 15.38 -28.63 7.56
N ILE A 168 15.93 -28.77 6.37
CA ILE A 168 15.53 -28.07 5.14
C ILE A 168 14.78 -29.08 4.26
N LEU A 169 13.57 -28.73 3.85
CA LEU A 169 12.71 -29.53 3.00
C LEU A 169 12.62 -28.90 1.60
N ILE A 170 12.76 -29.71 0.56
CA ILE A 170 12.63 -29.26 -0.83
C ILE A 170 11.21 -29.52 -1.32
N LYS A 171 10.54 -28.46 -1.77
CA LYS A 171 9.33 -28.52 -2.57
C LYS A 171 9.74 -28.35 -4.04
N ASN A 172 9.71 -29.44 -4.80
CA ASN A 172 9.89 -29.46 -6.26
C ASN A 172 9.04 -30.61 -6.85
N LYS A 173 8.76 -30.61 -8.15
CA LYS A 173 8.05 -31.72 -8.80
C LYS A 173 8.80 -33.04 -8.55
N LYS A 174 8.03 -34.11 -8.35
CA LYS A 174 8.55 -35.47 -8.12
C LYS A 174 8.08 -36.40 -9.22
N ASN A 175 9.01 -37.03 -9.93
CA ASN A 175 8.70 -38.08 -10.89
C ASN A 175 8.57 -39.42 -10.16
N GLN A 176 7.48 -40.16 -10.41
CA GLN A 176 7.33 -41.54 -9.96
C GLN A 176 8.18 -42.43 -10.87
N PHE A 177 9.48 -42.52 -10.62
CA PHE A 177 10.29 -43.58 -11.20
C PHE A 177 9.94 -44.90 -10.50
N ILE A 178 9.24 -45.78 -11.21
CA ILE A 178 9.15 -47.20 -10.83
C ILE A 178 10.42 -47.85 -11.40
N PRO A 179 11.35 -48.35 -10.57
CA PRO A 179 12.52 -49.07 -11.08
C PRO A 179 12.03 -50.43 -11.60
N GLY A 180 11.99 -50.62 -12.93
CA GLY A 180 11.77 -51.96 -13.51
C GLY A 180 11.00 -52.10 -14.82
N GLU A 181 10.39 -51.05 -15.40
CA GLU A 181 9.71 -51.17 -16.70
C GLU A 181 10.46 -50.41 -17.81
N ASN A 182 10.89 -51.17 -18.83
CA ASN A 182 11.59 -50.70 -20.02
C ASN A 182 10.88 -49.49 -20.66
N GLN A 183 11.66 -48.43 -20.92
CA GLN A 183 11.27 -47.14 -21.52
C GLN A 183 10.64 -47.22 -22.94
N GLU A 184 10.37 -48.40 -23.49
CA GLU A 184 9.65 -48.56 -24.77
C GLU A 184 8.13 -48.74 -24.61
N THR A 185 7.62 -49.06 -23.43
CA THR A 185 6.19 -49.34 -23.23
C THR A 185 5.34 -48.11 -22.88
N LEU A 186 5.93 -47.08 -22.26
CA LEU A 186 5.23 -45.83 -21.89
C LEU A 186 4.87 -44.93 -23.09
N LYS A 187 5.59 -45.04 -24.22
CA LYS A 187 5.20 -44.38 -25.48
C LYS A 187 4.01 -45.06 -26.17
N LYS A 188 3.73 -46.34 -25.86
CA LYS A 188 2.58 -47.10 -26.40
C LYS A 188 1.33 -46.99 -25.54
N ALA A 189 1.46 -46.74 -24.23
CA ALA A 189 0.31 -46.61 -23.33
C ALA A 189 -0.42 -45.26 -23.48
N ARG A 190 0.29 -44.17 -23.85
CA ARG A 190 -0.33 -42.86 -24.13
C ARG A 190 -1.07 -42.77 -25.47
N SER A 191 -0.92 -43.77 -26.35
CA SER A 191 -1.61 -43.83 -27.64
C SER A 191 -2.85 -44.74 -27.64
N LEU A 192 -3.28 -45.26 -26.49
CA LEU A 192 -4.36 -46.26 -26.40
C LEU A 192 -5.57 -45.86 -25.54
N GLU A 193 -5.62 -44.65 -24.97
CA GLU A 193 -6.82 -44.15 -24.27
C GLU A 193 -7.66 -43.14 -25.06
N ASP A 194 -7.33 -42.91 -26.34
CA ASP A 194 -8.23 -42.19 -27.24
C ASP A 194 -8.62 -43.11 -28.42
N VAL A 195 -9.93 -43.31 -28.58
CA VAL A 195 -10.68 -43.93 -29.69
C VAL A 195 -11.08 -45.43 -29.56
N MET A 196 -12.28 -45.66 -29.02
CA MET A 196 -13.33 -46.51 -29.65
C MET A 196 -14.27 -45.54 -30.39
N THR A 197 -14.82 -45.69 -31.60
CA THR A 197 -15.01 -46.70 -32.67
C THR A 197 -15.50 -45.84 -33.87
N ASP A 198 -15.16 -46.02 -35.15
CA ASP A 198 -15.52 -47.15 -36.01
C ASP A 198 -14.82 -47.01 -37.39
N GLN A 199 -14.47 -48.14 -37.99
CA GLN A 199 -13.87 -48.31 -39.33
C GLN A 199 -14.96 -48.42 -40.42
N PRO A 200 -14.69 -48.17 -41.74
CA PRO A 200 -13.99 -49.15 -42.60
C PRO A 200 -13.02 -48.59 -43.70
N THR A 201 -12.03 -49.44 -44.01
CA THR A 201 -10.98 -49.45 -45.07
C THR A 201 -11.50 -49.64 -46.52
N PRO A 202 -10.65 -49.80 -47.58
CA PRO A 202 -9.28 -49.33 -47.96
C PRO A 202 -9.33 -48.57 -49.33
N VAL A 203 -8.29 -48.04 -50.02
CA VAL A 203 -7.11 -48.66 -50.68
C VAL A 203 -6.18 -47.57 -51.29
N ASP A 204 -4.88 -47.92 -51.39
CA ASP A 204 -3.86 -47.61 -52.41
C ASP A 204 -3.01 -46.30 -52.43
N LYS A 205 -1.67 -46.51 -52.28
CA LYS A 205 -0.52 -46.09 -53.13
C LYS A 205 -0.26 -44.58 -53.32
N ASP A 206 0.96 -44.03 -53.35
CA ASP A 206 2.31 -44.53 -53.65
C ASP A 206 3.38 -43.61 -53.01
N SER A 207 4.58 -44.19 -52.91
CA SER A 207 5.91 -43.63 -52.66
C SER A 207 6.31 -42.34 -53.42
N ILE A 208 7.24 -41.55 -52.87
CA ILE A 208 8.51 -41.15 -53.53
C ILE A 208 9.47 -40.48 -52.52
N VAL A 209 10.69 -41.03 -52.50
CA VAL A 209 11.90 -40.51 -51.85
C VAL A 209 12.59 -39.54 -52.80
N LYS A 210 13.15 -38.43 -52.30
CA LYS A 210 14.33 -37.82 -52.95
C LYS A 210 15.27 -37.17 -51.93
N SER A 211 16.51 -37.62 -52.05
CA SER A 211 17.73 -37.31 -51.31
C SER A 211 18.57 -36.24 -52.00
N GLY A 212 19.45 -35.59 -51.21
CA GLY A 212 20.66 -34.86 -51.64
C GLY A 212 20.52 -33.33 -51.58
N GLU A 213 21.51 -32.52 -51.23
CA GLU A 213 22.88 -32.72 -50.72
C GLU A 213 23.40 -31.31 -50.30
N VAL A 214 24.16 -31.28 -49.20
CA VAL A 214 25.14 -30.32 -48.64
C VAL A 214 25.39 -28.96 -49.34
N THR A 215 25.38 -27.87 -48.55
CA THR A 215 26.46 -26.86 -48.49
C THR A 215 26.38 -26.05 -47.18
N GLU A 216 27.50 -26.02 -46.45
CA GLU A 216 27.77 -25.14 -45.30
C GLU A 216 27.85 -23.67 -45.75
N GLU A 217 27.19 -22.77 -45.03
CA GLU A 217 27.65 -21.39 -44.86
C GLU A 217 27.43 -20.96 -43.41
N VAL A 218 28.49 -20.42 -42.83
CA VAL A 218 28.60 -19.90 -41.46
C VAL A 218 27.99 -18.50 -41.47
N SER A 219 26.91 -18.28 -40.71
CA SER A 219 26.44 -16.94 -40.38
C SER A 219 26.08 -16.83 -38.89
N GLU A 220 26.82 -15.93 -38.26
CA GLU A 220 26.62 -15.18 -37.02
C GLU A 220 25.35 -15.52 -36.20
N VAL A 221 25.58 -16.01 -34.98
CA VAL A 221 24.54 -16.36 -34.01
C VAL A 221 24.17 -15.10 -33.21
N GLU A 222 23.29 -14.29 -33.79
CA GLU A 222 22.54 -13.27 -33.04
C GLU A 222 21.25 -13.89 -32.46
N GLU A 223 21.15 -13.81 -31.14
CA GLU A 223 19.92 -13.71 -30.35
C GLU A 223 18.87 -14.86 -30.43
N ASP A 224 19.12 -15.93 -29.67
CA ASP A 224 18.13 -16.96 -29.26
C ASP A 224 17.11 -16.43 -28.21
N MET A 225 16.54 -15.25 -28.46
CA MET A 225 15.46 -14.63 -27.65
C MET A 225 14.10 -14.71 -28.37
N GLY A 226 14.00 -15.52 -29.43
CA GLY A 226 12.92 -15.42 -30.42
C GLY A 226 11.99 -16.63 -30.58
N ASN A 227 12.02 -17.64 -29.71
CA ASN A 227 11.18 -18.83 -29.87
C ASN A 227 10.37 -19.16 -28.60
N LEU A 228 9.59 -18.20 -28.10
CA LEU A 228 8.48 -18.52 -27.20
C LEU A 228 7.27 -18.91 -28.05
N ASP A 229 6.70 -20.07 -27.78
CA ASP A 229 5.49 -20.51 -28.45
C ASP A 229 4.28 -19.64 -28.01
N GLU A 230 3.23 -19.56 -28.84
CA GLU A 230 2.04 -18.75 -28.51
C GLU A 230 1.34 -19.23 -27.21
N GLU A 231 1.57 -20.47 -26.79
CA GLU A 231 1.00 -21.04 -25.55
C GLU A 231 1.76 -20.59 -24.28
N GLU A 232 3.09 -20.48 -24.34
CA GLU A 232 3.97 -20.02 -23.28
C GLU A 232 3.73 -18.54 -23.00
N ILE A 233 3.62 -17.73 -24.06
CA ILE A 233 3.25 -16.31 -23.93
C ILE A 233 1.87 -16.16 -23.27
N LYS A 234 0.90 -17.00 -23.65
CA LYS A 234 -0.46 -16.97 -23.08
C LYS A 234 -0.49 -17.44 -21.62
N LYS A 235 0.34 -18.40 -21.24
CA LYS A 235 0.51 -18.86 -19.84
C LYS A 235 1.21 -17.80 -19.00
N MET A 236 2.21 -17.10 -19.54
CA MET A 236 2.87 -16.00 -18.83
C MET A 236 1.95 -14.79 -18.61
N GLN A 237 1.05 -14.52 -19.56
CA GLN A 237 0.01 -13.50 -19.42
C GLN A 237 -1.15 -13.92 -18.52
N SER A 238 -1.17 -15.18 -18.04
CA SER A 238 -2.16 -15.65 -17.08
C SER A 238 -1.87 -15.16 -15.66
N ASP A 239 -2.81 -15.34 -14.74
CA ASP A 239 -2.62 -14.96 -13.34
C ASP A 239 -1.59 -15.82 -12.60
N GLU A 240 -1.28 -17.02 -13.12
CA GLU A 240 -0.29 -17.95 -12.59
C GLU A 240 1.16 -17.51 -12.85
N GLY A 241 1.42 -16.58 -13.78
CA GLY A 241 2.76 -16.07 -14.09
C GLY A 241 3.70 -17.17 -14.63
N THR A 242 4.99 -17.09 -14.27
CA THR A 242 5.99 -18.08 -14.67
C THR A 242 5.76 -19.45 -14.03
N ALA A 243 5.09 -19.53 -12.88
CA ALA A 243 4.77 -20.80 -12.20
C ALA A 243 3.97 -21.78 -13.08
N GLY A 244 3.23 -21.27 -14.06
CA GLY A 244 2.50 -22.09 -15.05
C GLY A 244 3.40 -22.83 -16.05
N LEU A 245 4.70 -22.50 -16.11
CA LEU A 245 5.68 -22.99 -17.09
C LEU A 245 6.70 -24.00 -16.52
N GLU A 246 6.60 -24.38 -15.23
CA GLU A 246 7.59 -25.26 -14.60
C GLU A 246 7.88 -26.52 -15.44
N VAL A 247 9.16 -26.85 -15.61
CA VAL A 247 9.61 -28.03 -16.36
C VAL A 247 9.49 -29.33 -15.55
N THR A 248 9.75 -30.47 -16.19
CA THR A 248 9.77 -31.76 -15.51
C THR A 248 11.03 -31.88 -14.64
N ALA A 249 10.89 -32.41 -13.42
CA ALA A 249 12.03 -32.66 -12.56
C ALA A 249 12.75 -33.96 -12.94
N TYR A 250 14.07 -33.91 -13.08
CA TYR A 250 14.92 -35.09 -13.29
C TYR A 250 15.16 -35.85 -11.97
N GLU A 251 15.74 -37.05 -12.08
CA GLU A 251 15.90 -37.99 -10.97
C GLU A 251 16.63 -37.37 -9.78
N GLU A 252 17.67 -36.58 -10.04
CA GLU A 252 18.54 -36.00 -9.03
C GLU A 252 17.80 -35.00 -8.14
N MET A 253 17.00 -34.10 -8.73
CA MET A 253 16.17 -33.15 -7.98
C MET A 253 14.95 -33.85 -7.35
N SER A 254 14.34 -34.79 -8.05
CA SER A 254 13.18 -35.56 -7.57
C SER A 254 13.51 -36.40 -6.33
N SER A 255 14.76 -36.89 -6.21
CA SER A 255 15.25 -37.65 -5.05
C SER A 255 15.27 -36.84 -3.75
N LEU A 256 15.34 -35.51 -3.83
CA LEU A 256 15.38 -34.63 -2.64
C LEU A 256 13.97 -34.32 -2.09
N VAL A 257 12.91 -34.70 -2.80
CA VAL A 257 11.52 -34.34 -2.46
C VAL A 257 10.84 -35.46 -1.67
N ASN A 258 10.39 -35.16 -0.45
CA ASN A 258 9.71 -36.09 0.45
C ASN A 258 8.32 -35.62 0.92
N TYR A 259 8.23 -34.83 1.99
CA TYR A 259 6.98 -34.45 2.66
C TYR A 259 6.25 -33.28 2.00
N ILE A 260 6.91 -32.55 1.12
CA ILE A 260 6.37 -31.35 0.45
C ILE A 260 6.30 -31.61 -1.06
N GLN A 261 5.46 -32.56 -1.48
CA GLN A 261 5.31 -32.90 -2.89
C GLN A 261 4.24 -32.01 -3.56
N PRO A 262 4.64 -31.06 -4.43
CA PRO A 262 3.68 -30.24 -5.15
C PRO A 262 2.94 -31.08 -6.20
N ILE A 263 1.60 -31.05 -6.15
CA ILE A 263 0.73 -31.66 -7.17
C ILE A 263 -0.32 -30.62 -7.59
N LYS A 264 -0.62 -30.59 -8.90
CA LYS A 264 -1.71 -29.78 -9.45
C LYS A 264 -3.03 -30.17 -8.79
N PHE A 265 -3.70 -29.18 -8.20
CA PHE A 265 -4.97 -29.41 -7.53
C PHE A 265 -6.08 -29.69 -8.54
N GLU A 266 -6.83 -30.77 -8.33
CA GLU A 266 -8.01 -31.15 -9.12
C GLU A 266 -9.29 -30.69 -8.41
N CYS A 267 -9.62 -31.30 -7.26
CA CYS A 267 -10.73 -30.93 -6.38
C CYS A 267 -10.52 -31.47 -4.96
N PHE A 268 -11.34 -31.02 -4.00
CA PHE A 268 -11.23 -31.42 -2.60
C PHE A 268 -11.58 -32.90 -2.39
N GLU A 269 -12.58 -33.42 -3.10
CA GLU A 269 -13.04 -34.81 -3.00
C GLU A 269 -11.93 -35.79 -3.42
N ASN A 270 -11.26 -35.51 -4.54
CA ASN A 270 -10.15 -36.34 -5.02
C ASN A 270 -8.95 -36.32 -4.07
N SER A 271 -8.63 -35.15 -3.49
CA SER A 271 -7.60 -35.07 -2.44
C SER A 271 -7.97 -35.91 -1.21
N ALA A 272 -9.22 -35.80 -0.75
CA ALA A 272 -9.72 -36.56 0.39
C ALA A 272 -9.67 -38.07 0.12
N GLN A 273 -10.05 -38.52 -1.07
CA GLN A 273 -10.02 -39.93 -1.47
C GLN A 273 -8.58 -40.47 -1.55
N LYS A 274 -7.65 -39.71 -2.13
CA LYS A 274 -6.23 -40.12 -2.22
C LYS A 274 -5.56 -40.17 -0.84
N ASN A 275 -6.00 -39.34 0.11
CA ASN A 275 -5.59 -39.33 1.52
C ASN A 275 -4.06 -39.26 1.75
N ARG A 276 -3.33 -38.47 0.94
CA ARG A 276 -1.85 -38.35 1.01
C ARG A 276 -1.42 -37.04 1.67
N SER A 277 -1.09 -37.04 2.96
CA SER A 277 -0.77 -35.80 3.70
C SER A 277 0.48 -35.06 3.21
N TYR A 278 1.44 -35.79 2.62
CA TYR A 278 2.68 -35.25 2.04
C TYR A 278 2.50 -34.53 0.70
N VAL A 279 1.27 -34.49 0.17
CA VAL A 279 0.94 -33.76 -1.05
C VAL A 279 0.53 -32.34 -0.68
N VAL A 280 1.09 -31.39 -1.41
CA VAL A 280 0.86 -29.96 -1.24
C VAL A 280 0.36 -29.36 -2.56
N SER A 281 -0.56 -28.41 -2.49
CA SER A 281 -1.01 -27.66 -3.66
C SER A 281 -0.71 -26.17 -3.50
N SER A 282 -0.23 -25.55 -4.57
CA SER A 282 -0.02 -24.10 -4.64
C SER A 282 -1.14 -23.44 -5.44
N PHE A 283 -1.61 -22.28 -5.01
CA PHE A 283 -2.72 -21.54 -5.61
C PHE A 283 -2.36 -20.06 -5.74
N THR A 284 -2.71 -19.46 -6.88
CA THR A 284 -2.74 -17.99 -6.99
C THR A 284 -3.77 -17.42 -6.02
N GLU A 285 -3.59 -16.16 -5.59
CA GLU A 285 -4.55 -15.49 -4.71
C GLU A 285 -5.99 -15.54 -5.27
N MET A 286 -6.15 -15.47 -6.59
CA MET A 286 -7.46 -15.48 -7.25
C MET A 286 -8.11 -16.85 -7.18
N LYS A 287 -7.36 -17.92 -7.51
CA LYS A 287 -7.86 -19.29 -7.42
C LYS A 287 -8.18 -19.70 -5.98
N ALA A 288 -7.34 -19.28 -5.03
CA ALA A 288 -7.57 -19.52 -3.62
C ALA A 288 -8.83 -18.79 -3.12
N TYR A 289 -9.04 -17.54 -3.55
CA TYR A 289 -10.23 -16.77 -3.23
C TYR A 289 -11.50 -17.41 -3.80
N ASP A 290 -11.42 -17.96 -5.01
CA ASP A 290 -12.51 -18.71 -5.62
C ASP A 290 -12.88 -19.96 -4.81
N LEU A 291 -11.88 -20.74 -4.34
CA LEU A 291 -12.11 -21.92 -3.51
C LEU A 291 -12.68 -21.56 -2.12
N LEU A 292 -12.15 -20.47 -1.53
CA LEU A 292 -12.63 -19.89 -0.27
C LEU A 292 -14.11 -19.51 -0.36
N THR A 293 -14.54 -18.88 -1.45
CA THR A 293 -15.92 -18.39 -1.60
C THR A 293 -16.91 -19.50 -1.99
N LYS A 294 -16.48 -20.47 -2.80
CA LYS A 294 -17.34 -21.57 -3.28
C LYS A 294 -17.46 -22.72 -2.29
N SER A 295 -16.39 -23.01 -1.54
CA SER A 295 -16.23 -24.26 -0.78
C SER A 295 -15.37 -24.09 0.48
N PRO A 296 -15.71 -23.15 1.40
CA PRO A 296 -14.85 -22.81 2.54
C PRO A 296 -14.61 -23.97 3.52
N ILE A 297 -15.67 -24.74 3.84
CA ILE A 297 -15.60 -25.85 4.80
C ILE A 297 -14.66 -26.95 4.28
N GLN A 298 -14.80 -27.32 3.00
CA GLN A 298 -13.94 -28.31 2.36
C GLN A 298 -12.48 -27.85 2.33
N PHE A 299 -12.24 -26.55 2.17
CA PHE A 299 -10.90 -25.98 2.19
C PHE A 299 -10.27 -26.08 3.59
N VAL A 300 -11.03 -25.79 4.65
CA VAL A 300 -10.58 -26.02 6.03
C VAL A 300 -10.24 -27.49 6.27
N ASP A 301 -11.13 -28.41 5.84
CA ASP A 301 -10.92 -29.84 6.02
C ASP A 301 -9.71 -30.37 5.24
N TYR A 302 -9.46 -29.86 4.03
CA TYR A 302 -8.24 -30.10 3.27
C TYR A 302 -7.01 -29.69 4.09
N ASN A 303 -7.03 -28.49 4.67
CA ASN A 303 -5.92 -27.89 5.42
C ASN A 303 -5.68 -28.49 6.82
N LYS A 304 -6.54 -29.38 7.31
CA LYS A 304 -6.26 -30.20 8.51
C LYS A 304 -5.20 -31.25 8.19
N ARG A 305 -5.31 -31.89 7.03
CA ARG A 305 -4.48 -33.04 6.63
C ARG A 305 -3.30 -32.63 5.75
N GLN A 306 -3.56 -31.82 4.74
CA GLN A 306 -2.59 -31.39 3.73
C GLN A 306 -2.21 -29.92 3.94
N MET A 307 -1.21 -29.47 3.18
CA MET A 307 -0.82 -28.07 3.18
C MET A 307 -1.16 -27.39 1.86
N SER A 308 -1.57 -26.12 1.95
CA SER A 308 -1.75 -25.24 0.82
C SER A 308 -0.74 -24.08 0.89
N ARG A 309 -0.22 -23.73 -0.28
CA ARG A 309 0.57 -22.50 -0.50
C ARG A 309 -0.25 -21.52 -1.31
N ILE A 310 -0.33 -20.27 -0.85
CA ILE A 310 -0.99 -19.18 -1.57
C ILE A 310 0.09 -18.17 -1.98
N TYR A 311 0.04 -17.66 -3.21
CA TYR A 311 0.97 -16.66 -3.69
C TYR A 311 0.27 -15.52 -4.46
N PRO A 312 0.84 -14.30 -4.49
CA PRO A 312 0.26 -13.16 -5.18
C PRO A 312 0.10 -13.41 -6.68
N LYS A 313 -0.92 -12.83 -7.30
CA LYS A 313 -1.11 -12.90 -8.76
C LYS A 313 -0.06 -12.06 -9.49
N GLY A 314 0.28 -12.48 -10.73
CA GLY A 314 1.27 -11.77 -11.55
C GLY A 314 0.96 -10.29 -11.82
N THR A 315 -0.31 -9.87 -11.83
CA THR A 315 -0.68 -8.45 -12.06
C THR A 315 -0.20 -7.47 -10.98
N ARG A 316 0.31 -7.95 -9.84
CA ARG A 316 0.90 -7.13 -8.77
C ARG A 316 2.36 -6.80 -9.07
N MET A 317 2.58 -6.09 -10.18
CA MET A 317 3.92 -5.75 -10.69
C MET A 317 4.71 -4.83 -9.73
N ASP A 318 4.01 -4.10 -8.87
CA ASP A 318 4.57 -3.25 -7.82
C ASP A 318 4.97 -4.03 -6.55
N SER A 319 4.85 -5.36 -6.57
CA SER A 319 5.09 -6.23 -5.41
C SER A 319 4.14 -5.96 -4.23
N SER A 320 2.94 -5.42 -4.48
CA SER A 320 1.90 -5.27 -3.45
C SER A 320 1.43 -6.62 -2.89
N ASN A 321 0.91 -6.64 -1.66
CA ASN A 321 0.42 -7.85 -1.01
C ASN A 321 -1.12 -7.91 -0.96
N TYR A 322 -1.64 -9.13 -0.85
CA TYR A 322 -3.03 -9.40 -0.46
C TYR A 322 -3.15 -9.59 1.04
N MET A 323 -4.36 -9.48 1.59
CA MET A 323 -4.58 -9.64 3.03
C MET A 323 -4.47 -11.12 3.45
N PRO A 324 -3.48 -11.52 4.27
CA PRO A 324 -3.23 -12.93 4.59
C PRO A 324 -4.33 -13.54 5.48
N GLN A 325 -4.97 -12.72 6.32
CA GLN A 325 -6.01 -13.15 7.26
C GLN A 325 -7.11 -13.98 6.58
N MET A 326 -7.50 -13.63 5.36
CA MET A 326 -8.57 -14.32 4.64
C MET A 326 -8.23 -15.80 4.37
N PHE A 327 -6.96 -16.12 4.12
CA PHE A 327 -6.50 -17.47 3.87
C PHE A 327 -6.13 -18.20 5.16
N TRP A 328 -5.63 -17.49 6.18
CA TRP A 328 -5.50 -18.05 7.52
C TRP A 328 -6.85 -18.47 8.09
N ASN A 329 -7.94 -17.74 7.81
CA ASN A 329 -9.29 -18.11 8.24
C ASN A 329 -9.78 -19.47 7.68
N VAL A 330 -9.23 -19.95 6.56
CA VAL A 330 -9.48 -21.31 6.02
C VAL A 330 -8.33 -22.30 6.26
N GLY A 331 -7.35 -21.91 7.07
CA GLY A 331 -6.29 -22.81 7.52
C GLY A 331 -5.13 -22.97 6.56
N CYS A 332 -5.01 -22.12 5.53
CA CYS A 332 -3.85 -22.17 4.64
C CYS A 332 -2.56 -21.89 5.43
N GLN A 333 -1.56 -22.75 5.26
CA GLN A 333 -0.34 -22.73 6.07
C GLN A 333 0.69 -21.77 5.49
N MET A 334 0.97 -21.88 4.19
CA MET A 334 2.02 -21.12 3.51
C MET A 334 1.41 -19.97 2.72
N VAL A 335 0.99 -18.92 3.42
CA VAL A 335 0.40 -17.72 2.82
C VAL A 335 1.55 -16.76 2.47
N ALA A 336 2.09 -16.91 1.25
CA ALA A 336 3.32 -16.25 0.84
C ALA A 336 3.09 -14.78 0.45
N LEU A 337 3.94 -13.89 0.97
CA LEU A 337 3.89 -12.45 0.73
C LEU A 337 5.24 -11.93 0.18
N ASN A 338 5.21 -10.79 -0.48
CA ASN A 338 6.37 -10.05 -0.96
C ASN A 338 7.03 -9.28 0.21
N PHE A 339 8.12 -9.82 0.76
CA PHE A 339 8.82 -9.29 1.95
C PHE A 339 9.45 -7.91 1.74
N GLN A 340 9.76 -7.55 0.49
CA GLN A 340 10.31 -6.25 0.12
C GLN A 340 9.30 -5.10 0.25
N THR A 341 8.00 -5.40 0.36
CA THR A 341 6.94 -4.39 0.46
C THR A 341 6.33 -4.40 1.86
N THR A 342 6.60 -3.36 2.66
CA THR A 342 6.12 -3.23 4.05
C THR A 342 4.71 -2.61 4.15
N ASP A 343 3.80 -3.06 3.29
CA ASP A 343 2.39 -2.64 3.30
C ASP A 343 1.62 -3.26 4.48
N ILE A 344 0.33 -2.90 4.62
CA ILE A 344 -0.51 -3.36 5.75
C ILE A 344 -0.52 -4.89 5.91
N PRO A 345 -0.68 -5.69 4.84
CA PRO A 345 -0.54 -7.14 4.92
C PRO A 345 0.79 -7.62 5.52
N MET A 346 1.91 -7.05 5.08
CA MET A 346 3.23 -7.41 5.61
C MET A 346 3.40 -6.99 7.08
N GLN A 347 2.90 -5.81 7.46
CA GLN A 347 2.86 -5.36 8.85
C GLN A 347 2.12 -6.34 9.75
N GLN A 348 0.98 -6.87 9.29
CA GLN A 348 0.22 -7.90 10.01
C GLN A 348 1.02 -9.20 10.12
N ASN A 349 1.66 -9.64 9.03
CA ASN A 349 2.47 -10.85 8.99
C ASN A 349 3.65 -10.80 9.98
N LEU A 350 4.46 -9.74 9.91
CA LEU A 350 5.61 -9.55 10.80
C LEU A 350 5.21 -9.46 12.27
N ALA A 351 4.03 -8.88 12.56
CA ALA A 351 3.55 -8.78 13.92
C ALA A 351 2.98 -10.09 14.45
N LEU A 352 2.26 -10.88 13.64
CA LEU A 352 1.77 -12.19 14.06
C LEU A 352 2.92 -13.17 14.36
N PHE A 353 3.91 -13.21 13.47
CA PHE A 353 5.06 -14.13 13.60
C PHE A 353 6.16 -13.64 14.55
N GLU A 354 5.99 -12.49 15.21
CA GLU A 354 6.77 -12.14 16.40
C GLU A 354 6.44 -13.07 17.58
N PHE A 355 5.20 -13.54 17.66
CA PHE A 355 4.73 -14.39 18.75
C PHE A 355 5.26 -15.82 18.62
N ASN A 356 5.15 -16.58 19.71
CA ASN A 356 5.67 -17.95 19.80
C ASN A 356 7.19 -18.04 19.55
N GLY A 357 7.94 -17.09 20.12
CA GLY A 357 9.40 -17.07 20.13
C GLY A 357 10.02 -16.77 18.78
N GLN A 358 9.33 -16.02 17.90
CA GLN A 358 9.75 -15.78 16.52
C GLN A 358 10.09 -17.07 15.75
N SER A 359 9.44 -18.17 16.11
CA SER A 359 9.70 -19.49 15.52
C SER A 359 9.34 -19.56 14.03
N GLY A 360 8.47 -18.64 13.56
CA GLY A 360 7.88 -18.68 12.23
C GLY A 360 6.73 -19.67 12.09
N TYR A 361 6.29 -20.27 13.20
CA TYR A 361 5.20 -21.24 13.28
C TYR A 361 4.19 -20.81 14.34
N ILE A 362 2.92 -20.72 13.96
CA ILE A 362 1.81 -20.43 14.87
C ILE A 362 0.78 -21.57 14.76
N LEU A 363 0.50 -22.25 15.86
CA LEU A 363 -0.46 -23.33 15.94
C LEU A 363 -1.87 -22.82 15.64
N LYS A 364 -2.58 -23.50 14.74
CA LYS A 364 -3.96 -23.17 14.39
C LYS A 364 -4.93 -23.51 15.52
N HIS A 365 -6.08 -22.85 15.52
CA HIS A 365 -7.18 -23.18 16.42
C HIS A 365 -7.62 -24.65 16.27
N ASP A 366 -8.02 -25.30 17.37
CA ASP A 366 -8.57 -26.66 17.45
C ASP A 366 -9.57 -27.03 16.33
N PHE A 367 -10.52 -26.15 16.01
CA PHE A 367 -11.52 -26.38 14.95
C PHE A 367 -10.91 -26.57 13.56
N MET A 368 -9.71 -26.03 13.34
CA MET A 368 -8.96 -26.10 12.09
C MET A 368 -7.93 -27.24 12.07
N ARG A 369 -7.93 -28.08 13.10
CA ARG A 369 -6.98 -29.21 13.27
C ARG A 369 -7.71 -30.53 13.49
N ARG A 370 -8.80 -30.49 14.26
CA ARG A 370 -9.56 -31.69 14.64
C ARG A 370 -10.38 -32.25 13.46
N PRO A 371 -10.24 -33.55 13.12
CA PRO A 371 -10.99 -34.16 12.03
C PRO A 371 -12.48 -34.33 12.35
N ASP A 372 -12.85 -34.41 13.63
CA ASP A 372 -14.22 -34.61 14.09
C ASP A 372 -15.05 -33.31 14.19
N LYS A 373 -14.43 -32.15 13.93
CA LYS A 373 -15.07 -30.83 14.04
C LYS A 373 -15.16 -30.18 12.68
N GLN A 374 -16.36 -29.83 12.22
CA GLN A 374 -16.50 -28.96 11.05
C GLN A 374 -16.36 -27.49 11.47
N PHE A 375 -15.79 -26.69 10.58
CA PHE A 375 -15.59 -25.27 10.81
C PHE A 375 -15.89 -24.50 9.52
N ASP A 376 -16.81 -23.56 9.63
CA ASP A 376 -17.12 -22.59 8.59
C ASP A 376 -16.70 -21.19 9.09
N PRO A 377 -15.68 -20.55 8.48
CA PRO A 377 -15.24 -19.23 8.89
C PRO A 377 -16.30 -18.14 8.72
N PHE A 378 -17.38 -18.38 7.96
CA PHE A 378 -18.45 -17.41 7.73
C PHE A 378 -19.66 -17.58 8.67
N SER A 379 -19.75 -18.68 9.44
CA SER A 379 -20.92 -18.99 10.28
C SER A 379 -20.57 -19.43 11.71
N VAL A 380 -19.51 -18.87 12.29
CA VAL A 380 -18.98 -19.19 13.63
C VAL A 380 -19.98 -18.93 14.77
N ASP A 381 -20.96 -18.04 14.59
CA ASP A 381 -22.01 -17.75 15.58
C ASP A 381 -22.80 -18.98 16.07
N ARG A 382 -22.75 -20.09 15.32
CA ARG A 382 -23.45 -21.35 15.64
C ARG A 382 -22.60 -22.33 16.45
N ILE A 383 -21.36 -21.99 16.77
CA ILE A 383 -20.43 -22.90 17.46
C ILE A 383 -20.53 -22.65 18.97
N ASP A 384 -21.39 -23.42 19.65
CA ASP A 384 -21.68 -23.29 21.09
C ASP A 384 -20.46 -23.41 22.03
N VAL A 385 -19.34 -23.92 21.54
CA VAL A 385 -18.13 -24.18 22.34
C VAL A 385 -17.15 -23.00 22.32
N VAL A 386 -17.30 -22.04 21.40
CA VAL A 386 -16.37 -20.91 21.28
C VAL A 386 -16.88 -19.74 22.11
N VAL A 387 -16.09 -19.30 23.08
CA VAL A 387 -16.39 -18.11 23.89
C VAL A 387 -15.96 -16.87 23.10
N ALA A 388 -16.94 -16.13 22.60
CA ALA A 388 -16.70 -14.82 21.99
C ALA A 388 -16.25 -13.80 23.04
N SER A 389 -15.57 -12.73 22.63
CA SER A 389 -15.10 -11.67 23.52
C SER A 389 -15.57 -10.28 23.10
N THR A 390 -15.71 -9.39 24.07
CA THR A 390 -15.89 -7.95 23.86
C THR A 390 -14.58 -7.24 24.20
N LEU A 391 -14.08 -6.42 23.27
CA LEU A 391 -12.92 -5.56 23.47
C LEU A 391 -13.37 -4.10 23.49
N SER A 392 -13.01 -3.37 24.54
CA SER A 392 -13.12 -1.92 24.59
C SER A 392 -11.75 -1.28 24.77
N ILE A 393 -11.43 -0.28 23.96
CA ILE A 393 -10.17 0.46 24.06
C ILE A 393 -10.40 1.96 24.04
N THR A 394 -9.89 2.64 25.05
CA THR A 394 -9.90 4.10 25.16
C THR A 394 -8.50 4.64 24.92
N ILE A 395 -8.35 5.44 23.86
CA ILE A 395 -7.11 6.16 23.58
C ILE A 395 -7.07 7.40 24.47
N LEU A 396 -6.11 7.49 25.39
CA LEU A 396 -6.05 8.59 26.37
C LEU A 396 -5.03 9.66 25.96
N SER A 397 -3.81 9.26 25.64
CA SER A 397 -2.74 10.20 25.29
C SER A 397 -1.62 9.51 24.51
N GLY A 398 -0.69 10.30 23.99
CA GLY A 398 0.54 9.82 23.37
C GLY A 398 1.76 10.51 23.95
N GLN A 399 2.93 9.94 23.73
CA GLN A 399 4.21 10.45 24.20
C GLN A 399 5.23 10.38 23.07
N PHE A 400 5.95 11.50 22.85
CA PHE A 400 7.09 11.60 21.94
C PHE A 400 6.83 11.03 20.53
N LEU A 401 5.68 11.34 19.95
CA LEU A 401 5.23 10.75 18.69
C LEU A 401 6.01 11.28 17.49
N SER A 402 6.43 12.54 17.53
CA SER A 402 7.20 13.16 16.46
C SER A 402 8.12 14.24 17.02
N GLU A 403 9.29 14.38 16.43
CA GLU A 403 10.23 15.47 16.74
C GLU A 403 9.68 16.84 16.30
N ARG A 404 8.77 16.85 15.32
CA ARG A 404 8.14 18.06 14.80
C ARG A 404 6.87 18.34 15.59
N SER A 405 6.58 19.63 15.80
CA SER A 405 5.32 20.09 16.37
C SER A 405 4.21 19.93 15.33
N VAL A 406 3.60 18.74 15.29
CA VAL A 406 2.53 18.37 14.36
C VAL A 406 1.34 17.84 15.12
N ARG A 407 0.16 17.96 14.51
CA ARG A 407 -1.06 17.33 15.04
C ARG A 407 -1.05 15.85 14.67
N SER A 408 -1.65 15.02 15.50
CA SER A 408 -1.72 13.58 15.29
C SER A 408 -3.08 13.00 15.65
N TYR A 409 -3.38 11.83 15.09
CA TYR A 409 -4.56 11.05 15.41
C TYR A 409 -4.23 9.56 15.44
N VAL A 410 -5.04 8.79 16.15
CA VAL A 410 -4.88 7.35 16.32
C VAL A 410 -6.01 6.63 15.60
N GLU A 411 -5.68 5.57 14.86
CA GLU A 411 -6.64 4.64 14.28
C GLU A 411 -6.53 3.29 14.98
N VAL A 412 -7.68 2.67 15.19
CA VAL A 412 -7.78 1.34 15.80
C VAL A 412 -8.70 0.48 14.96
N GLU A 413 -8.21 -0.69 14.56
CA GLU A 413 -8.94 -1.65 13.74
C GLU A 413 -8.67 -3.08 14.20
N LEU A 414 -9.60 -3.98 13.86
CA LEU A 414 -9.55 -5.39 14.20
C LEU A 414 -9.44 -6.21 12.92
N TYR A 415 -8.49 -7.15 12.90
CA TYR A 415 -8.39 -8.19 11.88
C TYR A 415 -8.82 -9.52 12.48
N GLY A 416 -9.54 -10.35 11.74
CA GLY A 416 -10.04 -11.63 12.23
C GLY A 416 -10.93 -12.32 11.21
N LEU A 417 -11.96 -13.00 11.70
CA LEU A 417 -12.95 -13.67 10.88
C LEU A 417 -13.83 -12.67 10.11
N PRO A 418 -14.45 -13.07 8.99
CA PRO A 418 -15.33 -12.19 8.22
C PRO A 418 -16.52 -11.62 9.00
N GLY A 419 -17.00 -12.34 10.02
CA GLY A 419 -18.07 -11.92 10.92
C GLY A 419 -17.62 -11.06 12.11
N ASP A 420 -16.32 -10.91 12.34
CA ASP A 420 -15.81 -10.04 13.40
C ASP A 420 -16.06 -8.55 13.05
N PRO A 421 -16.09 -7.64 14.04
CA PRO A 421 -16.38 -6.24 13.79
C PRO A 421 -15.28 -5.57 12.95
N LYS A 422 -15.60 -5.21 11.71
CA LYS A 422 -14.66 -4.57 10.76
C LYS A 422 -14.59 -3.04 10.88
N ARG A 423 -15.08 -2.49 11.99
CA ARG A 423 -15.16 -1.04 12.16
C ARG A 423 -13.77 -0.47 12.41
N ARG A 424 -13.33 0.46 11.55
CA ARG A 424 -12.15 1.29 11.80
C ARG A 424 -12.56 2.47 12.67
N TYR A 425 -12.06 2.49 13.89
CA TYR A 425 -12.20 3.63 14.79
C TYR A 425 -11.05 4.60 14.59
N ARG A 426 -11.33 5.89 14.78
CA ARG A 426 -10.35 6.95 14.60
C ARG A 426 -10.61 8.05 15.61
N THR A 427 -9.54 8.50 16.25
CA THR A 427 -9.61 9.69 17.09
C THR A 427 -9.72 10.96 16.26
N LYS A 428 -10.34 11.97 16.84
CA LYS A 428 -10.18 13.37 16.46
C LYS A 428 -8.69 13.70 16.43
N MET A 429 -8.36 14.58 15.49
CA MET A 429 -7.03 15.18 15.42
C MET A 429 -6.72 15.90 16.73
N SER A 430 -5.48 15.81 17.23
CA SER A 430 -5.06 16.51 18.44
C SER A 430 -5.42 18.01 18.34
N PRO A 431 -5.88 18.65 19.43
CA PRO A 431 -6.41 20.00 19.38
C PRO A 431 -5.35 21.05 19.01
N ASN A 432 -4.10 20.80 19.40
CA ASN A 432 -2.93 21.61 19.10
C ASN A 432 -1.87 20.75 18.41
N ALA A 433 -0.88 21.43 17.81
CA ALA A 433 0.29 20.81 17.19
C ALA A 433 1.28 20.27 18.26
N ASN A 434 0.78 19.42 19.14
CA ASN A 434 1.53 18.80 20.22
C ASN A 434 1.82 17.33 19.87
N SER A 435 3.07 17.04 19.54
CA SER A 435 3.57 15.69 19.29
C SER A 435 4.27 15.06 20.50
N ILE A 436 4.60 15.86 21.52
CA ILE A 436 5.35 15.41 22.70
C ILE A 436 4.44 14.71 23.69
N ASN A 437 3.25 15.28 23.95
CA ASN A 437 2.29 14.73 24.90
C ASN A 437 0.82 15.05 24.55
N PRO A 438 0.34 14.72 23.34
CA PRO A 438 -1.06 14.91 22.98
C PRO A 438 -2.00 14.09 23.88
N VAL A 439 -3.18 14.64 24.15
CA VAL A 439 -4.23 13.99 24.94
C VAL A 439 -5.51 13.94 24.10
N TRP A 440 -6.03 12.74 23.91
CA TRP A 440 -7.32 12.49 23.25
C TRP A 440 -8.27 12.01 24.33
N LYS A 441 -9.23 12.84 24.75
CA LYS A 441 -10.22 12.45 25.76
C LYS A 441 -11.44 11.90 25.03
N GLU A 442 -11.28 10.71 24.45
CA GLU A 442 -12.33 10.08 23.66
C GLU A 442 -13.07 9.00 24.43
N ASP A 443 -14.28 8.72 23.96
CA ASP A 443 -15.05 7.58 24.42
C ASP A 443 -14.39 6.26 23.97
N ALA A 444 -14.70 5.17 24.65
CA ALA A 444 -14.15 3.86 24.33
C ALA A 444 -14.58 3.42 22.92
N PHE A 445 -13.63 2.91 22.15
CA PHE A 445 -13.90 2.18 20.92
C PHE A 445 -14.26 0.75 21.27
N VAL A 446 -15.49 0.34 20.95
CA VAL A 446 -16.04 -0.96 21.36
C VAL A 446 -16.13 -1.90 20.15
N PHE A 447 -15.51 -3.06 20.28
CA PHE A 447 -15.66 -4.21 19.41
C PHE A 447 -16.53 -5.22 20.16
N GLU A 448 -17.84 -5.12 19.95
CA GLU A 448 -18.85 -5.78 20.81
C GLU A 448 -18.73 -7.30 20.83
N LYS A 449 -18.55 -7.92 19.66
CA LYS A 449 -18.57 -9.38 19.53
C LYS A 449 -17.46 -9.87 18.60
N ILE A 450 -16.31 -10.19 19.18
CA ILE A 450 -15.21 -10.90 18.52
C ILE A 450 -15.51 -12.39 18.61
N LEU A 451 -15.83 -13.01 17.48
CA LEU A 451 -16.34 -14.39 17.39
C LEU A 451 -15.30 -15.41 17.85
N MET A 452 -14.04 -15.24 17.41
CA MET A 452 -12.97 -16.18 17.72
C MET A 452 -11.68 -15.41 18.05
N PRO A 453 -11.48 -15.05 19.33
CA PRO A 453 -10.34 -14.24 19.77
C PRO A 453 -8.97 -14.80 19.36
N GLU A 454 -8.83 -16.13 19.26
CA GLU A 454 -7.59 -16.80 18.86
C GLU A 454 -7.15 -16.50 17.42
N LEU A 455 -8.09 -16.13 16.54
CA LEU A 455 -7.81 -15.78 15.14
C LEU A 455 -7.80 -14.26 14.90
N ALA A 456 -8.06 -13.46 15.94
CA ALA A 456 -8.21 -12.02 15.82
C ALA A 456 -6.98 -11.26 16.33
N SER A 457 -6.70 -10.10 15.74
CA SER A 457 -5.61 -9.20 16.11
C SER A 457 -6.07 -7.74 16.11
N LEU A 458 -5.71 -7.02 17.18
CA LEU A 458 -5.92 -5.59 17.32
C LEU A 458 -4.76 -4.84 16.68
N ARG A 459 -5.04 -3.89 15.79
CA ARG A 459 -4.05 -2.96 15.22
C ARG A 459 -4.32 -1.54 15.69
N ILE A 460 -3.30 -0.91 16.25
CA ILE A 460 -3.30 0.49 16.69
C ILE A 460 -2.26 1.23 15.85
N VAL A 461 -2.63 2.36 15.26
CA VAL A 461 -1.75 3.13 14.37
C VAL A 461 -1.82 4.60 14.72
N VAL A 462 -0.68 5.28 14.65
CA VAL A 462 -0.60 6.72 14.82
C VAL A 462 -0.18 7.38 13.52
N TRP A 463 -0.91 8.43 13.17
CA TRP A 463 -0.71 9.22 11.97
C TRP A 463 -0.50 10.69 12.32
N GLU A 464 0.33 11.37 11.53
CA GLU A 464 0.45 12.83 11.54
C GLU A 464 -0.67 13.47 10.71
N GLU A 465 -0.91 14.76 10.94
CA GLU A 465 -1.66 15.62 10.04
C GLU A 465 -1.02 15.61 8.64
N GLY A 466 -1.82 15.32 7.61
CA GLY A 466 -1.32 15.06 6.25
C GLY A 466 -1.15 13.58 5.91
N GLY A 467 -1.41 12.66 6.85
CA GLY A 467 -1.46 11.22 6.57
C GLY A 467 -0.09 10.53 6.58
N LYS A 468 0.93 11.16 7.15
CA LYS A 468 2.25 10.53 7.31
C LYS A 468 2.23 9.54 8.47
N PHE A 469 2.77 8.34 8.23
CA PHE A 469 2.88 7.28 9.22
C PHE A 469 3.88 7.66 10.32
N ILE A 470 3.51 7.41 11.60
CA ILE A 470 4.42 7.54 12.74
C ILE A 470 4.86 6.17 13.22
N GLY A 471 3.89 5.31 13.52
CA GLY A 471 4.14 4.01 14.13
C GLY A 471 2.86 3.24 14.35
N GLN A 472 2.99 1.93 14.48
CA GLN A 472 1.89 1.00 14.67
C GLN A 472 2.21 -0.06 15.71
N ARG A 473 1.18 -0.71 16.25
CA ARG A 473 1.32 -1.96 17.00
C ARG A 473 0.16 -2.88 16.65
N VAL A 474 0.46 -4.10 16.19
CA VAL A 474 -0.51 -5.18 16.08
C VAL A 474 -0.30 -6.18 17.22
N ILE A 475 -1.38 -6.59 17.88
CA ILE A 475 -1.36 -7.51 19.02
C ILE A 475 -2.49 -8.55 18.82
N PRO A 476 -2.21 -9.85 18.81
CA PRO A 476 -3.23 -10.90 18.87
C PRO A 476 -4.12 -10.70 20.10
N ILE A 477 -5.43 -10.87 19.94
CA ILE A 477 -6.38 -10.59 21.03
C ILE A 477 -6.08 -11.44 22.27
N THR A 478 -5.64 -12.68 22.08
CA THR A 478 -5.21 -13.60 23.15
C THR A 478 -3.98 -13.14 23.93
N ALA A 479 -3.24 -12.16 23.42
CA ALA A 479 -2.06 -11.58 24.07
C ALA A 479 -2.31 -10.18 24.67
N VAL A 480 -3.51 -9.61 24.50
CA VAL A 480 -3.88 -8.29 25.02
C VAL A 480 -4.27 -8.39 26.50
N ARG A 481 -3.68 -7.55 27.35
CA ARG A 481 -4.03 -7.42 28.77
C ARG A 481 -5.00 -6.26 28.99
N SER A 482 -5.90 -6.42 29.97
CA SER A 482 -6.83 -5.37 30.42
C SER A 482 -6.19 -4.47 31.46
N GLY A 483 -6.57 -3.19 31.46
CA GLY A 483 -6.11 -2.16 32.37
C GLY A 483 -5.54 -0.95 31.64
N TYR A 484 -4.85 -0.10 32.39
CA TYR A 484 -4.12 1.05 31.85
C TYR A 484 -2.74 0.61 31.41
N HIS A 485 -2.40 0.82 30.14
CA HIS A 485 -1.13 0.37 29.58
C HIS A 485 -0.47 1.42 28.69
N HIS A 486 0.87 1.40 28.66
CA HIS A 486 1.63 2.00 27.58
C HIS A 486 1.76 1.01 26.41
N VAL A 487 1.53 1.51 25.20
CA VAL A 487 1.75 0.80 23.94
C VAL A 487 2.94 1.43 23.25
N CYS A 488 4.09 0.76 23.30
CA CYS A 488 5.27 1.16 22.54
C CYS A 488 5.01 0.89 21.05
N LEU A 489 5.14 1.94 20.23
CA LEU A 489 4.89 1.84 18.80
C LEU A 489 6.07 1.20 18.07
N ARG A 490 5.80 0.70 16.87
CA ARG A 490 6.76 0.05 15.99
C ARG A 490 6.75 0.66 14.60
N SER A 491 7.85 0.45 13.89
CA SER A 491 7.96 0.79 12.47
C SER A 491 7.05 -0.10 11.61
N GLU A 492 7.04 0.17 10.30
CA GLU A 492 6.38 -0.66 9.29
C GLU A 492 6.99 -2.07 9.22
N SER A 493 8.30 -2.20 9.48
CA SER A 493 9.01 -3.49 9.59
C SER A 493 8.86 -4.15 10.96
N ASN A 494 7.91 -3.71 11.79
CA ASN A 494 7.66 -4.20 13.14
C ASN A 494 8.88 -4.09 14.10
N MET A 495 9.82 -3.16 13.82
CA MET A 495 10.93 -2.84 14.71
C MET A 495 10.49 -1.88 15.81
N PRO A 496 10.91 -2.08 17.07
CA PRO A 496 10.50 -1.23 18.18
C PRO A 496 11.01 0.20 18.01
N LEU A 497 10.12 1.19 18.14
CA LEU A 497 10.50 2.60 18.22
C LEU A 497 10.80 2.95 19.68
N THR A 498 11.85 3.75 19.90
CA THR A 498 12.36 4.02 21.26
C THR A 498 11.43 4.91 22.09
N MET A 499 10.94 6.01 21.50
CA MET A 499 10.21 7.06 22.22
C MET A 499 8.70 7.07 21.96
N PRO A 500 8.21 6.91 20.70
CA PRO A 500 6.79 6.98 20.39
C PRO A 500 5.97 5.91 21.12
N SER A 501 5.07 6.35 21.99
CA SER A 501 4.17 5.47 22.73
C SER A 501 2.79 6.09 22.93
N LEU A 502 1.80 5.23 23.13
CA LEU A 502 0.45 5.61 23.51
C LEU A 502 0.16 5.18 24.93
N PHE A 503 -0.66 5.95 25.65
CA PHE A 503 -1.26 5.53 26.89
C PHE A 503 -2.75 5.26 26.64
N VAL A 504 -3.19 4.04 26.95
CA VAL A 504 -4.53 3.53 26.65
C VAL A 504 -5.13 2.85 27.87
N TYR A 505 -6.46 2.78 27.90
CA TYR A 505 -7.19 1.87 28.78
C TYR A 505 -7.84 0.79 27.93
N VAL A 506 -7.61 -0.48 28.27
CA VAL A 506 -8.16 -1.63 27.55
C VAL A 506 -9.00 -2.46 28.50
N GLU A 507 -10.15 -2.92 28.04
CA GLU A 507 -11.02 -3.83 28.76
C GLU A 507 -11.42 -4.99 27.85
N MET A 508 -11.00 -6.19 28.24
CA MET A 508 -11.38 -7.46 27.61
C MET A 508 -12.35 -8.20 28.53
N LYS A 509 -13.50 -8.60 27.98
CA LYS A 509 -14.54 -9.36 28.68
C LYS A 509 -15.04 -10.49 27.80
N ASP A 510 -15.58 -11.54 28.42
CA ASP A 510 -16.38 -12.53 27.69
C ASP A 510 -17.64 -11.85 27.16
N TYR A 511 -17.99 -12.16 25.92
CA TYR A 511 -19.21 -11.63 25.30
C TYR A 511 -20.43 -12.27 25.96
N VAL A 512 -21.32 -11.43 26.48
CA VAL A 512 -22.59 -11.83 27.06
C VAL A 512 -23.70 -11.12 26.29
N PRO A 513 -24.59 -11.85 25.59
CA PRO A 513 -25.76 -11.24 24.98
C PRO A 513 -26.61 -10.52 26.02
N ASP A 514 -27.18 -9.37 25.67
CA ASP A 514 -28.01 -8.56 26.60
C ASP A 514 -29.17 -9.36 27.21
N SER A 515 -29.75 -10.28 26.43
CA SER A 515 -30.83 -11.16 26.89
C SER A 515 -30.42 -12.08 28.05
N TRP A 516 -29.12 -12.35 28.22
CA TRP A 516 -28.57 -13.28 29.22
C TRP A 516 -27.74 -12.56 30.30
N ALA A 517 -27.72 -11.22 30.29
CA ALA A 517 -26.94 -10.42 31.24
C ALA A 517 -27.33 -10.71 32.71
N ASP A 518 -28.63 -10.75 33.01
CA ASP A 518 -29.15 -11.03 34.36
C ASP A 518 -28.80 -12.44 34.83
N LEU A 519 -28.91 -13.43 33.93
CA LEU A 519 -28.53 -14.81 34.21
C LEU A 519 -27.03 -14.92 34.51
N THR A 520 -26.20 -14.22 33.73
CA THR A 520 -24.73 -14.25 33.92
C THR A 520 -24.32 -13.56 35.22
N MET A 521 -24.98 -12.46 35.60
CA MET A 521 -24.80 -11.84 36.92
C MET A 521 -25.20 -12.78 38.06
N ALA A 522 -26.28 -13.55 37.88
CA ALA A 522 -26.70 -14.57 38.84
C ALA A 522 -25.67 -15.71 38.96
N LEU A 523 -25.13 -16.19 37.83
CA LEU A 523 -24.13 -17.28 37.80
C LEU A 523 -22.77 -16.85 38.36
N SER A 524 -22.34 -15.60 38.12
CA SER A 524 -21.07 -15.08 38.64
C SER A 524 -21.09 -14.83 40.15
N ASN A 525 -22.27 -14.55 40.73
CA ASN A 525 -22.43 -14.40 42.17
C ASN A 525 -23.78 -14.99 42.66
N PRO A 526 -23.89 -16.33 42.74
CA PRO A 526 -25.15 -17.00 43.05
C PRO A 526 -25.62 -16.69 44.47
N ILE A 527 -24.70 -16.56 45.42
CA ILE A 527 -25.01 -16.24 46.82
C ILE A 527 -25.70 -14.87 46.91
N LYS A 528 -25.19 -13.84 46.22
CA LYS A 528 -25.82 -12.51 46.19
C LYS A 528 -27.19 -12.55 45.53
N PHE A 529 -27.34 -13.33 44.46
CA PHE A 529 -28.62 -13.49 43.75
C PHE A 529 -29.68 -14.15 44.64
N PHE A 530 -29.37 -15.30 45.24
CA PHE A 530 -30.28 -16.00 46.14
C PHE A 530 -30.61 -15.16 47.37
N ASN A 531 -29.62 -14.53 48.02
CA ASN A 531 -29.87 -13.65 49.17
C ASN A 531 -30.76 -12.44 48.82
N ALA A 532 -30.65 -11.88 47.61
CA ALA A 532 -31.51 -10.79 47.16
C ALA A 532 -32.93 -11.26 46.82
N HIS A 533 -33.06 -12.50 46.35
CA HIS A 533 -34.35 -13.13 46.07
C HIS A 533 -35.05 -13.56 47.37
N ASP A 534 -34.31 -14.13 48.32
CA ASP A 534 -34.80 -14.52 49.66
C ASP A 534 -35.24 -13.30 50.46
N LYS A 535 -34.47 -12.21 50.42
CA LYS A 535 -34.91 -10.92 51.02
C LYS A 535 -36.14 -10.32 50.33
N LYS A 536 -36.36 -10.58 49.04
CA LYS A 536 -37.57 -10.16 48.32
C LYS A 536 -38.77 -11.05 48.66
N SER A 537 -38.58 -12.36 48.83
CA SER A 537 -39.64 -13.28 49.25
C SER A 537 -40.02 -13.10 50.72
N GLU A 538 -39.06 -12.82 51.61
CA GLU A 538 -39.32 -12.47 53.03
C GLU A 538 -40.13 -11.16 53.13
N LYS A 539 -39.77 -10.12 52.36
CA LYS A 539 -40.54 -8.86 52.30
C LYS A 539 -41.95 -9.04 51.76
N ASN A 540 -42.14 -9.96 50.81
CA ASN A 540 -43.45 -10.26 50.25
C ASN A 540 -44.30 -11.19 51.15
N GLN A 541 -43.68 -11.88 52.12
CA GLN A 541 -44.38 -12.71 53.11
C GLN A 541 -44.91 -11.89 54.30
N GLU A 542 -44.35 -10.72 54.62
CA GLU A 542 -44.87 -9.83 55.69
C GLU A 542 -46.19 -9.11 55.31
N ASP A 543 -46.59 -9.11 54.03
CA ASP A 543 -47.76 -8.37 53.52
C ASP A 543 -49.02 -9.23 53.25
N THR A 544 -49.12 -10.48 53.77
CA THR A 544 -50.32 -11.33 53.56
C THR A 544 -50.93 -11.85 54.87
N PRO A 545 -52.21 -11.56 55.20
CA PRO A 545 -52.87 -12.03 56.42
C PRO A 545 -53.37 -13.48 56.32
N GLU A 546 -53.41 -14.15 57.47
CA GLU A 546 -53.71 -15.58 57.72
C GLU A 546 -55.06 -16.11 57.17
N GLY A 547 -55.08 -17.38 56.75
CA GLY A 547 -56.30 -18.22 56.64
C GLY A 547 -56.09 -19.56 55.88
N PRO A 548 -56.76 -20.69 56.23
CA PRO A 548 -56.09 -22.01 56.34
C PRO A 548 -56.49 -23.13 55.34
N ASP A 549 -55.59 -24.14 55.26
CA ASP A 549 -55.72 -25.57 54.93
C ASP A 549 -56.41 -26.06 53.63
N LEU A 550 -55.66 -26.77 52.76
CA LEU A 550 -55.67 -28.25 52.65
C LEU A 550 -54.68 -28.80 51.57
N GLN A 551 -54.08 -29.95 51.91
CA GLN A 551 -53.11 -30.79 51.19
C GLN A 551 -53.38 -31.09 49.69
N LYS A 552 -52.31 -31.16 48.87
CA LYS A 552 -51.73 -32.43 48.36
C LYS A 552 -50.55 -32.21 47.41
N SER A 553 -49.59 -33.12 47.51
CA SER A 553 -48.36 -33.21 46.73
C SER A 553 -48.58 -33.69 45.29
N LEU A 554 -47.54 -33.39 44.48
CA LEU A 554 -47.00 -34.09 43.31
C LEU A 554 -47.31 -33.53 41.91
N SER A 555 -46.18 -33.13 41.29
CA SER A 555 -45.74 -33.36 39.90
C SER A 555 -46.23 -32.48 38.74
N SER A 556 -45.19 -32.03 38.02
CA SER A 556 -45.08 -31.79 36.56
C SER A 556 -45.89 -30.66 35.92
N VAL A 557 -45.16 -29.65 35.43
CA VAL A 557 -45.48 -28.93 34.18
C VAL A 557 -44.13 -28.67 33.49
N GLN A 558 -43.66 -29.57 32.63
CA GLN A 558 -43.80 -29.52 31.17
C GLN A 558 -43.21 -28.24 30.54
N LEU A 559 -41.96 -28.40 30.06
CA LEU A 559 -41.42 -27.67 28.93
C LEU A 559 -42.32 -27.93 27.70
N ASN A 560 -43.06 -26.92 27.26
CA ASN A 560 -43.72 -26.96 25.95
C ASN A 560 -42.82 -26.31 24.89
N THR A 561 -42.10 -27.17 24.17
CA THR A 561 -41.71 -26.95 22.79
C THR A 561 -42.91 -27.14 21.87
N ASN A 562 -43.10 -26.24 20.90
CA ASN A 562 -43.75 -26.37 19.57
C ASN A 562 -44.14 -24.94 19.15
N GLY A 563 -43.98 -24.45 17.92
CA GLY A 563 -43.72 -25.01 16.61
C GLY A 563 -44.18 -23.95 15.60
N ILE A 564 -43.51 -23.86 14.46
CA ILE A 564 -43.78 -22.94 13.34
C ILE A 564 -45.21 -23.11 12.80
N HIS A 565 -45.92 -22.02 12.48
CA HIS A 565 -46.78 -21.92 11.28
C HIS A 565 -47.15 -20.47 10.89
N ASN A 566 -47.19 -20.25 9.57
CA ASN A 566 -47.54 -19.05 8.81
C ASN A 566 -48.90 -18.41 9.18
N ALA A 567 -48.98 -17.08 9.04
CA ALA A 567 -50.24 -16.38 8.83
C ALA A 567 -50.08 -15.21 7.83
N THR A 568 -50.77 -15.32 6.70
CA THR A 568 -51.15 -14.26 5.76
C THR A 568 -52.16 -13.30 6.39
N GLY A 569 -52.02 -12.00 6.14
CA GLY A 569 -53.00 -10.99 6.54
C GLY A 569 -52.72 -9.60 5.96
N THR A 570 -53.47 -9.27 4.91
CA THR A 570 -53.64 -7.99 4.20
C THR A 570 -53.89 -6.77 5.09
N PHE A 571 -53.33 -5.61 4.71
CA PHE A 571 -53.80 -4.28 5.14
C PHE A 571 -53.95 -3.32 3.96
N SER A 572 -55.12 -2.67 3.92
CA SER A 572 -55.62 -1.77 2.88
C SER A 572 -55.34 -0.29 3.23
N THR A 573 -55.13 0.51 2.18
CA THR A 573 -54.95 1.97 2.15
C THR A 573 -56.27 2.75 2.33
N PRO A 574 -56.26 4.01 2.84
CA PRO A 574 -57.40 4.93 2.75
C PRO A 574 -57.27 5.97 1.60
N PRO A 575 -58.38 6.64 1.20
CA PRO A 575 -58.58 7.18 -0.14
C PRO A 575 -58.33 8.69 -0.30
N SER A 576 -58.26 9.12 -1.57
CA SER A 576 -58.24 10.52 -2.02
C SER A 576 -59.64 11.04 -2.38
N ASN A 577 -59.78 12.36 -2.49
CA ASN A 577 -60.72 13.00 -3.40
C ASN A 577 -60.14 14.31 -3.95
N GLY A 578 -60.18 14.47 -5.27
CA GLY A 578 -59.78 15.68 -6.04
C GLY A 578 -60.82 16.80 -6.02
N PRO A 579 -60.72 17.83 -6.90
CA PRO A 579 -60.99 17.71 -8.36
C PRO A 579 -60.04 18.60 -9.22
N GLY A 580 -59.95 18.64 -10.56
CA GLY A 580 -60.63 18.02 -11.71
C GLY A 580 -60.38 18.85 -13.00
N GLY A 581 -60.24 18.19 -14.17
CA GLY A 581 -60.45 18.71 -15.55
C GLY A 581 -59.29 19.48 -16.24
N THR A 582 -58.99 19.36 -17.55
CA THR A 582 -59.75 18.86 -18.72
C THR A 582 -58.82 18.58 -19.93
N LEU A 583 -59.29 17.74 -20.85
CA LEU A 583 -58.70 17.17 -22.08
C LEU A 583 -58.67 18.08 -23.32
N ASN A 584 -57.73 17.79 -24.26
CA ASN A 584 -57.83 17.75 -25.75
C ASN A 584 -56.38 17.73 -26.32
N GLY A 585 -55.96 17.08 -27.41
CA GLY A 585 -56.58 16.37 -28.53
C GLY A 585 -55.79 16.69 -29.82
N LYS A 586 -55.54 15.68 -30.68
CA LYS A 586 -54.89 15.69 -32.04
C LYS A 586 -53.36 15.90 -32.06
N GLY A 587 -52.54 15.22 -32.87
CA GLY A 587 -52.76 14.32 -34.02
C GLY A 587 -52.05 14.90 -35.26
N THR A 588 -50.97 14.27 -35.73
CA THR A 588 -50.59 14.22 -37.16
C THR A 588 -49.41 13.28 -37.41
N SER A 589 -49.68 12.25 -38.20
CA SER A 589 -48.73 11.52 -39.03
C SER A 589 -48.39 12.34 -40.28
N THR A 590 -47.12 12.40 -40.65
CA THR A 590 -46.71 12.59 -42.06
C THR A 590 -45.49 11.71 -42.30
N GLY A 591 -45.69 10.64 -43.07
CA GLY A 591 -44.60 9.94 -43.72
C GLY A 591 -44.05 10.77 -44.89
N LYS A 592 -42.76 10.58 -45.18
CA LYS A 592 -42.20 10.77 -46.52
C LYS A 592 -40.99 9.88 -46.70
N GLU A 593 -40.94 9.34 -47.90
CA GLU A 593 -40.07 8.30 -48.44
C GLU A 593 -38.58 8.66 -48.53
N GLU A 594 -37.82 7.59 -48.76
CA GLU A 594 -36.41 7.48 -49.07
C GLU A 594 -35.79 8.64 -49.86
N THR A 595 -34.57 8.99 -49.49
CA THR A 595 -33.54 9.35 -50.46
C THR A 595 -32.17 8.97 -49.91
N THR A 596 -31.55 8.01 -50.58
CA THR A 596 -30.11 7.74 -50.59
C THR A 596 -29.26 9.01 -50.55
N LYS A 597 -28.38 9.12 -49.55
CA LYS A 597 -27.10 9.83 -49.63
C LYS A 597 -26.21 9.38 -48.46
N GLU A 598 -25.10 8.74 -48.79
CA GLU A 598 -23.95 8.58 -47.89
C GLU A 598 -23.54 9.94 -47.31
N PRO A 599 -23.10 9.97 -46.05
CA PRO A 599 -22.03 10.85 -45.66
C PRO A 599 -20.85 9.97 -45.22
N THR A 600 -19.81 9.98 -46.05
CA THR A 600 -18.43 9.75 -45.64
C THR A 600 -18.15 10.55 -44.37
N LYS A 601 -18.16 9.87 -43.21
CA LYS A 601 -17.63 10.42 -41.96
C LYS A 601 -16.10 10.30 -42.06
N GLU A 602 -15.45 11.41 -42.39
CA GLU A 602 -14.01 11.56 -42.18
C GLU A 602 -13.67 11.23 -40.71
N PRO A 603 -12.53 10.58 -40.44
CA PRO A 603 -12.16 10.16 -39.11
C PRO A 603 -11.92 11.39 -38.24
N THR A 604 -12.65 11.50 -37.14
CA THR A 604 -12.41 12.53 -36.11
C THR A 604 -10.99 12.36 -35.60
N GLU A 605 -10.15 13.34 -35.86
CA GLU A 605 -8.73 13.32 -35.51
C GLU A 605 -8.58 13.19 -33.98
N LEU A 606 -7.88 12.15 -33.51
CA LEU A 606 -7.60 11.94 -32.08
C LEU A 606 -6.66 13.05 -31.58
N GLN A 607 -7.20 14.04 -30.86
CA GLN A 607 -6.45 15.13 -30.25
C GLN A 607 -6.36 14.94 -28.73
N THR A 608 -5.14 15.09 -28.18
CA THR A 608 -4.88 15.10 -26.74
C THR A 608 -4.77 16.54 -26.23
N ALA A 609 -4.93 16.75 -24.92
CA ALA A 609 -4.81 18.06 -24.30
C ALA A 609 -3.50 18.77 -24.65
N SER A 610 -3.56 20.04 -25.05
CA SER A 610 -2.36 20.88 -25.10
C SER A 610 -1.95 21.32 -23.69
N PHE A 611 -0.68 21.69 -23.54
CA PHE A 611 -0.14 22.23 -22.30
C PHE A 611 -0.91 23.48 -21.82
N GLU A 612 -1.31 24.34 -22.76
CA GLU A 612 -2.06 25.58 -22.50
C GLU A 612 -3.46 25.29 -21.94
N GLU A 613 -4.14 24.24 -22.42
CA GLU A 613 -5.43 23.81 -21.88
C GLU A 613 -5.31 23.31 -20.43
N LEU A 614 -4.23 22.59 -20.11
CA LEU A 614 -3.97 22.09 -18.76
C LEU A 614 -3.66 23.22 -17.77
N GLN A 615 -3.02 24.30 -18.22
CA GLN A 615 -2.76 25.50 -17.40
C GLN A 615 -4.03 26.30 -17.08
N GLN A 616 -5.04 26.26 -17.94
CA GLN A 616 -6.32 26.95 -17.73
C GLN A 616 -7.23 26.25 -16.72
N MET A 617 -6.86 25.04 -16.27
CA MET A 617 -7.66 24.29 -15.29
C MET A 617 -7.70 25.01 -13.93
N LYS A 618 -8.91 25.11 -13.37
CA LYS A 618 -9.19 25.79 -12.09
C LYS A 618 -8.31 25.33 -10.91
N ASN A 619 -7.83 24.10 -10.96
CA ASN A 619 -6.94 23.52 -9.93
C ASN A 619 -5.51 24.05 -10.04
N PHE A 620 -4.99 24.29 -11.25
CA PHE A 620 -3.69 24.89 -11.48
C PHE A 620 -3.66 26.37 -11.07
N GLY A 621 -4.71 27.12 -11.41
CA GLY A 621 -4.85 28.52 -10.98
C GLY A 621 -4.89 28.73 -9.46
N LYS A 622 -5.36 27.74 -8.68
CA LYS A 622 -5.29 27.78 -7.21
C LYS A 622 -3.87 27.58 -6.68
N LEU A 623 -3.09 26.72 -7.34
CA LEU A 623 -1.67 26.49 -7.00
C LEU A 623 -0.85 27.77 -7.22
N LEU A 624 -1.01 28.43 -8.36
CA LEU A 624 -0.32 29.70 -8.65
C LEU A 624 -0.62 30.79 -7.59
N LYS A 625 -1.90 30.95 -7.20
CA LYS A 625 -2.30 31.89 -6.15
C LYS A 625 -1.72 31.57 -4.78
N LYS A 626 -1.46 30.28 -4.47
CA LYS A 626 -0.78 29.86 -3.25
C LYS A 626 0.71 30.22 -3.31
N GLN A 627 1.36 29.90 -4.42
CA GLN A 627 2.78 30.17 -4.65
C GLN A 627 3.10 31.67 -4.61
N GLU A 628 2.21 32.53 -5.11
CA GLU A 628 2.35 33.99 -5.01
C GLU A 628 2.32 34.47 -3.54
N LYS A 629 1.48 33.87 -2.69
CA LYS A 629 1.40 34.22 -1.26
C LYS A 629 2.65 33.77 -0.51
N ASP A 630 3.15 32.58 -0.81
CA ASP A 630 4.36 32.02 -0.20
C ASP A 630 5.59 32.89 -0.51
N LEU A 631 5.75 33.37 -1.75
CA LEU A 631 6.84 34.28 -2.12
C LEU A 631 6.77 35.61 -1.38
N LYS A 632 5.58 36.22 -1.32
CA LYS A 632 5.36 37.48 -0.56
C LYS A 632 5.66 37.31 0.93
N GLU A 633 5.43 36.13 1.51
CA GLU A 633 5.75 35.87 2.91
C GLU A 633 7.27 35.80 3.15
N VAL A 634 8.01 35.13 2.26
CA VAL A 634 9.48 35.05 2.33
C VAL A 634 10.10 36.45 2.22
N GLU A 635 9.63 37.27 1.27
CA GLU A 635 10.07 38.65 1.12
C GLU A 635 9.81 39.49 2.38
N ARG A 636 8.61 39.41 2.96
CA ARG A 636 8.25 40.14 4.20
C ARG A 636 9.14 39.75 5.38
N LYS A 637 9.44 38.45 5.55
CA LYS A 637 10.31 37.97 6.64
C LYS A 637 11.71 38.53 6.51
N THR A 638 12.24 38.62 5.30
CA THR A 638 13.60 39.11 5.07
C THR A 638 13.70 40.63 5.17
N VAL A 639 12.69 41.37 4.68
CA VAL A 639 12.59 42.82 4.89
C VAL A 639 12.64 43.16 6.38
N LYS A 640 11.88 42.44 7.21
CA LYS A 640 11.87 42.63 8.66
C LYS A 640 13.24 42.40 9.31
N ARG A 641 13.96 41.34 8.91
CA ARG A 641 15.33 41.06 9.40
C ARG A 641 16.32 42.15 8.99
N LYS A 642 16.18 42.68 7.77
CA LYS A 642 17.01 43.78 7.26
C LYS A 642 16.77 45.08 8.03
N GLU A 643 15.52 45.39 8.37
CA GLU A 643 15.15 46.53 9.23
C GLU A 643 15.71 46.39 10.65
N GLU A 644 15.57 45.20 11.27
CA GLU A 644 16.10 44.91 12.61
C GLU A 644 17.64 45.06 12.65
N LEU A 645 18.33 44.60 11.61
CA LEU A 645 19.78 44.73 11.48
C LEU A 645 20.21 46.19 11.35
N LEU A 646 19.55 46.97 10.49
CA LEU A 646 19.81 48.39 10.33
C LEU A 646 19.54 49.17 11.64
N GLN A 647 18.49 48.81 12.36
CA GLN A 647 18.17 49.42 13.66
C GLN A 647 19.23 49.11 14.72
N LYS A 648 19.73 47.87 14.76
CA LYS A 648 20.82 47.46 15.67
C LYS A 648 22.09 48.28 15.43
N TYR A 649 22.51 48.43 14.17
CA TYR A 649 23.71 49.22 13.85
C TYR A 649 23.51 50.72 14.03
N ALA A 650 22.32 51.26 13.78
CA ALA A 650 22.01 52.65 14.09
C ALA A 650 22.21 52.97 15.60
N VAL A 651 21.86 52.03 16.50
CA VAL A 651 22.13 52.17 17.95
C VAL A 651 23.63 52.13 18.25
N LEU A 652 24.37 51.20 17.63
CA LEU A 652 25.82 51.09 17.82
C LEU A 652 26.59 52.34 17.34
N PHE A 653 26.17 52.94 16.23
CA PHE A 653 26.74 54.21 15.76
C PHE A 653 26.46 55.36 16.74
N MET A 654 25.24 55.45 17.31
CA MET A 654 24.89 56.46 18.32
C MET A 654 25.72 56.31 19.61
N GLU A 655 25.95 55.08 20.09
CA GLU A 655 26.73 54.81 21.31
C GLU A 655 28.19 55.24 21.19
N LEU A 656 28.81 55.04 20.02
CA LEU A 656 30.17 55.53 19.73
C LEU A 656 30.24 57.06 19.67
N GLY A 657 29.19 57.71 19.15
CA GLY A 657 29.08 59.17 19.14
C GLY A 657 29.05 59.80 20.54
N MET A 658 28.48 59.10 21.53
CA MET A 658 28.39 59.58 22.92
C MET A 658 29.68 59.44 23.72
N GLN A 659 30.55 58.47 23.40
CA GLN A 659 31.82 58.26 24.11
C GLN A 659 32.88 59.33 23.80
N ALA A 660 32.79 60.00 22.64
CA ALA A 660 33.69 61.10 22.27
C ALA A 660 33.48 62.39 23.11
N GLY A 661 32.39 62.50 23.88
CA GLY A 661 31.95 63.75 24.51
C GLY A 661 32.23 63.96 26.01
N LYS A 662 32.89 63.04 26.74
CA LYS A 662 33.09 63.16 28.20
C LYS A 662 34.55 63.32 28.62
N LYS A 663 34.96 64.56 28.97
CA LYS A 663 36.18 64.85 29.77
C LYS A 663 35.83 65.21 31.23
N LYS A 664 36.42 64.42 32.14
CA LYS A 664 36.76 64.56 33.59
C LYS A 664 36.11 65.63 34.49
N MET A 665 35.69 65.21 35.70
CA MET A 665 35.96 65.86 37.02
C MET A 665 35.75 64.86 38.20
N PRO A 666 36.38 65.02 39.39
CA PRO A 666 36.71 63.93 40.34
C PRO A 666 35.83 63.81 41.63
N CYS A 667 35.94 62.65 42.30
CA CYS A 667 35.21 62.18 43.52
C CYS A 667 35.54 62.92 44.84
N PRO A 668 34.75 62.72 45.94
CA PRO A 668 35.20 61.84 47.07
C PRO A 668 33.99 61.10 47.80
N PRO A 669 34.09 60.44 49.01
CA PRO A 669 33.96 58.97 49.09
C PRO A 669 33.02 58.36 50.19
N LYS A 670 32.85 57.02 50.12
CA LYS A 670 32.38 56.02 51.13
C LYS A 670 30.87 55.89 51.43
N THR A 671 30.29 54.70 51.21
CA THR A 671 30.04 53.66 52.25
C THR A 671 29.24 52.45 51.71
N GLN A 672 29.29 51.37 52.50
CA GLN A 672 29.01 49.95 52.25
C GLN A 672 27.59 49.52 51.83
N LYS A 673 27.54 48.28 51.32
CA LYS A 673 26.55 47.18 51.53
C LYS A 673 25.59 46.78 50.38
N LYS A 674 25.95 45.62 49.80
CA LYS A 674 25.18 44.35 49.67
C LYS A 674 24.09 44.17 48.58
N LYS A 675 24.15 42.95 48.01
CA LYS A 675 23.18 42.13 47.22
C LYS A 675 23.27 42.33 45.69
N SER A 676 23.91 41.41 44.96
CA SER A 676 23.48 40.04 44.55
C SER A 676 22.41 40.04 43.45
N CYS A 677 22.79 39.70 42.22
CA CYS A 677 22.20 38.56 41.52
C CYS A 677 23.07 38.10 40.34
N ARG A 678 23.11 36.79 40.17
CA ARG A 678 23.95 36.00 39.25
C ARG A 678 23.45 36.16 37.81
N LYS A 679 24.37 36.32 36.86
CA LYS A 679 24.11 36.12 35.42
C LYS A 679 24.95 34.95 34.92
N TRP A 680 24.29 34.17 34.07
CA TRP A 680 24.68 32.89 33.52
C TRP A 680 25.99 32.92 32.74
N THR A 681 26.78 31.88 32.96
CA THR A 681 27.92 31.42 32.18
C THR A 681 27.44 30.43 31.12
N VAL A 682 27.99 30.54 29.91
CA VAL A 682 28.16 29.40 28.99
C VAL A 682 29.62 29.44 28.56
N ASP A 683 30.29 28.32 28.80
CA ASP A 683 31.65 28.00 28.37
C ASP A 683 31.78 28.00 26.85
N ASP A 684 32.94 28.41 26.33
CA ASP A 684 33.72 27.46 25.53
C ASP A 684 35.23 27.71 25.61
N SER A 685 35.92 26.59 25.76
CA SER A 685 37.33 26.27 25.55
C SER A 685 37.73 26.58 24.10
N SER A 686 38.96 26.85 23.67
CA SER A 686 40.31 26.68 24.18
C SER A 686 41.28 27.41 23.24
N SER A 687 42.53 27.61 23.72
CA SER A 687 43.78 27.89 22.99
C SER A 687 44.43 29.28 23.17
N GLY A 688 45.51 29.28 23.96
CA GLY A 688 46.83 29.74 23.52
C GLY A 688 47.14 31.24 23.39
N ARG A 689 47.78 31.78 24.45
CA ARG A 689 48.90 32.76 24.43
C ARG A 689 48.84 33.99 23.49
N ASN A 690 48.74 35.19 24.07
CA ASN A 690 49.90 36.06 24.34
C ASN A 690 49.44 37.42 24.92
N SER A 691 50.19 37.90 25.90
CA SER A 691 50.19 39.27 26.38
C SER A 691 50.71 40.24 25.31
N GLY A 692 49.95 41.29 25.01
CA GLY A 692 50.39 42.41 24.16
C GLY A 692 49.44 43.58 24.30
N GLU A 693 49.97 44.71 24.77
CA GLU A 693 49.30 46.00 24.89
C GLU A 693 48.60 46.40 23.57
N MET A 694 47.31 46.74 23.61
CA MET A 694 46.64 47.42 22.50
C MET A 694 46.37 48.88 22.86
N ALA A 695 47.07 49.75 22.14
CA ALA A 695 46.84 51.19 22.09
C ALA A 695 45.38 51.49 21.68
N GLU A 696 44.75 52.45 22.33
CA GLU A 696 43.43 52.96 21.92
C GLU A 696 43.51 53.56 20.50
N SER A 697 42.88 52.89 19.54
CA SER A 697 42.70 53.41 18.19
C SER A 697 41.76 54.64 18.17
N PRO A 698 42.00 55.64 17.30
CA PRO A 698 41.15 56.83 17.19
C PRO A 698 39.68 56.47 16.94
N PRO A 699 38.72 57.27 17.43
CA PRO A 699 37.29 57.01 17.26
C PRO A 699 36.86 56.83 15.79
N ASP A 700 37.55 57.46 14.83
CA ASP A 700 37.29 57.30 13.39
C ASP A 700 37.59 55.88 12.86
N ASN A 701 38.60 55.18 13.40
CA ASN A 701 38.91 53.80 12.99
C ASN A 701 37.81 52.82 13.45
N ARG A 702 37.21 53.04 14.63
CA ARG A 702 36.12 52.19 15.15
C ARG A 702 34.81 52.37 14.36
N VAL A 703 34.56 53.58 13.85
CA VAL A 703 33.41 53.84 12.98
C VAL A 703 33.61 53.16 11.62
N LEU A 704 34.84 53.17 11.08
CA LEU A 704 35.18 52.47 9.84
C LEU A 704 35.00 50.95 9.99
N GLU A 705 35.50 50.35 11.07
CA GLU A 705 35.34 48.92 11.36
C GLU A 705 33.86 48.50 11.50
N LEU A 706 33.03 49.32 12.16
CA LEU A 706 31.59 49.04 12.24
C LEU A 706 30.88 49.18 10.89
N LYS A 707 31.33 50.11 10.04
CA LYS A 707 30.79 50.28 8.69
C LYS A 707 31.09 49.06 7.82
N GLU A 708 32.33 48.59 7.83
CA GLU A 708 32.75 47.36 7.11
C GLU A 708 31.99 46.13 7.63
N LYS A 709 31.76 46.05 8.94
CA LYS A 709 30.98 44.96 9.54
C LYS A 709 29.50 44.98 9.12
N LEU A 710 28.87 46.17 9.09
CA LEU A 710 27.50 46.34 8.60
C LEU A 710 27.40 46.00 7.10
N GLU A 711 28.34 46.45 6.29
CA GLU A 711 28.42 46.12 4.85
C GLU A 711 28.48 44.60 4.66
N LYS A 712 29.34 43.90 5.41
CA LYS A 712 29.45 42.43 5.33
C LYS A 712 28.20 41.70 5.77
N GLU A 713 27.59 42.07 6.90
CA GLU A 713 26.37 41.42 7.40
C GLU A 713 25.15 41.70 6.49
N LEU A 714 25.08 42.87 5.84
CA LEU A 714 24.02 43.18 4.85
C LEU A 714 24.22 42.44 3.52
N MET A 715 25.47 42.30 3.04
CA MET A 715 25.79 41.48 1.86
C MET A 715 25.38 40.03 2.10
N GLN A 716 25.77 39.46 3.24
CA GLN A 716 25.41 38.08 3.58
C GLN A 716 23.88 37.90 3.68
N LEU A 717 23.17 38.81 4.35
CA LEU A 717 21.71 38.73 4.47
C LEU A 717 20.99 38.87 3.11
N GLY A 718 21.54 39.68 2.20
CA GLY A 718 20.99 39.82 0.84
C GLY A 718 21.23 38.59 -0.04
N GLU A 719 22.40 37.96 0.04
CA GLU A 719 22.69 36.71 -0.67
C GLU A 719 21.77 35.58 -0.16
N GLU A 720 21.61 35.47 1.17
CA GLU A 720 20.68 34.54 1.80
C GLU A 720 19.22 34.80 1.37
N GLN A 721 18.83 36.07 1.20
CA GLN A 721 17.50 36.45 0.70
C GLN A 721 17.28 35.93 -0.72
N TYR A 722 18.19 36.25 -1.63
CA TYR A 722 18.03 35.90 -3.03
C TYR A 722 18.15 34.39 -3.25
N ASP A 723 19.00 33.69 -2.49
CA ASP A 723 19.10 32.23 -2.55
C ASP A 723 17.83 31.54 -2.01
N ALA A 724 17.23 32.07 -0.93
CA ALA A 724 15.97 31.57 -0.40
C ALA A 724 14.81 31.77 -1.40
N ILE A 725 14.75 32.92 -2.08
CA ILE A 725 13.75 33.19 -3.13
C ILE A 725 13.97 32.27 -4.33
N ARG A 726 15.22 32.08 -4.79
CA ARG A 726 15.58 31.16 -5.88
C ARG A 726 15.13 29.74 -5.58
N LYS A 727 15.55 29.18 -4.44
CA LYS A 727 15.16 27.82 -4.00
C LYS A 727 13.64 27.65 -3.91
N LYS A 728 12.93 28.70 -3.47
CA LYS A 728 11.47 28.68 -3.41
C LYS A 728 10.82 28.71 -4.80
N LYS A 729 11.40 29.45 -5.75
CA LYS A 729 10.97 29.46 -7.17
C LYS A 729 11.26 28.13 -7.87
N GLU A 730 12.42 27.53 -7.63
CA GLU A 730 12.77 26.18 -8.12
C GLU A 730 11.76 25.13 -7.60
N LEU A 731 11.46 25.17 -6.30
CA LEU A 731 10.43 24.30 -5.70
C LEU A 731 9.05 24.54 -6.33
N HIS A 732 8.66 25.79 -6.55
CA HIS A 732 7.38 26.13 -7.19
C HIS A 732 7.31 25.62 -8.64
N ALA A 733 8.41 25.67 -9.40
CA ALA A 733 8.48 25.12 -10.75
C ALA A 733 8.23 23.60 -10.74
N THR A 734 8.91 22.86 -9.87
CA THR A 734 8.70 21.40 -9.74
C THR A 734 7.29 21.05 -9.26
N GLU A 735 6.70 21.84 -8.35
CA GLU A 735 5.30 21.68 -7.93
C GLU A 735 4.30 21.95 -9.07
N GLN A 736 4.53 22.98 -9.89
CA GLN A 736 3.68 23.30 -11.05
C GLN A 736 3.70 22.16 -12.06
N ILE A 737 4.89 21.65 -12.37
CA ILE A 737 5.08 20.55 -13.33
C ILE A 737 4.46 19.26 -12.80
N SER A 738 4.68 18.92 -11.53
CA SER A 738 4.05 17.76 -10.90
C SER A 738 2.52 17.82 -10.99
N LYS A 739 1.92 19.00 -10.78
CA LYS A 739 0.47 19.19 -10.88
C LYS A 739 -0.02 19.09 -12.33
N ILE A 740 0.72 19.63 -13.30
CA ILE A 740 0.36 19.52 -14.72
C ILE A 740 0.49 18.07 -15.21
N ILE A 741 1.52 17.33 -14.80
CA ILE A 741 1.68 15.91 -15.12
C ILE A 741 0.53 15.08 -14.55
N GLU A 742 0.09 15.37 -13.32
CA GLU A 742 -1.07 14.72 -12.71
C GLU A 742 -2.35 14.94 -13.54
N LEU A 743 -2.62 16.19 -13.93
CA LEU A 743 -3.78 16.53 -14.77
C LEU A 743 -3.68 15.95 -16.19
N ALA A 744 -2.47 15.93 -16.76
CA ALA A 744 -2.20 15.31 -18.04
C ALA A 744 -2.50 13.81 -17.98
N ARG A 745 -2.00 13.09 -16.97
CA ARG A 745 -2.26 11.65 -16.79
C ARG A 745 -3.73 11.33 -16.57
N GLU A 746 -4.46 12.16 -15.83
CA GLU A 746 -5.90 12.01 -15.64
C GLU A 746 -6.66 12.15 -16.98
N LYS A 747 -6.32 13.16 -17.79
CA LYS A 747 -6.92 13.35 -19.13
C LYS A 747 -6.51 12.23 -20.10
N GLN A 748 -5.24 11.82 -20.11
CA GLN A 748 -4.73 10.70 -20.92
C GLN A 748 -5.45 9.37 -20.60
N ALA A 749 -5.69 9.09 -19.32
CA ALA A 749 -6.45 7.92 -18.89
C ALA A 749 -7.92 7.97 -19.36
N SER A 750 -8.54 9.16 -19.36
CA SER A 750 -9.89 9.34 -19.89
C SER A 750 -9.97 9.15 -21.41
N GLU A 751 -8.94 9.59 -22.16
CA GLU A 751 -8.82 9.41 -23.60
C GLU A 751 -8.67 7.93 -23.98
N LEU A 752 -7.77 7.20 -23.31
CA LEU A 752 -7.59 5.76 -23.52
C LEU A 752 -8.86 4.96 -23.18
N LYS A 753 -9.59 5.36 -22.15
CA LYS A 753 -10.87 4.75 -21.77
C LYS A 753 -11.95 4.99 -22.83
N ALA A 754 -12.11 6.23 -23.30
CA ALA A 754 -13.09 6.57 -24.34
C ALA A 754 -12.79 5.84 -25.66
N LEU A 755 -11.51 5.73 -26.00
CA LEU A 755 -11.05 5.01 -27.18
C LEU A 755 -11.36 3.51 -27.06
N LYS A 756 -11.13 2.91 -25.87
CA LYS A 756 -11.53 1.53 -25.54
C LYS A 756 -13.02 1.26 -25.72
N GLU A 757 -13.86 2.14 -25.16
CA GLU A 757 -15.31 2.02 -25.26
C GLU A 757 -15.80 2.13 -26.72
N SER A 758 -15.17 2.97 -27.53
CA SER A 758 -15.46 3.08 -28.97
C SER A 758 -15.17 1.78 -29.72
N TRP A 759 -14.00 1.15 -29.49
CA TRP A 759 -13.66 -0.11 -30.16
C TRP A 759 -14.54 -1.28 -29.71
N GLU A 760 -14.92 -1.35 -28.43
CA GLU A 760 -15.85 -2.36 -27.93
C GLU A 760 -17.23 -2.23 -28.61
N SER A 761 -17.69 -1.00 -28.84
CA SER A 761 -18.92 -0.71 -29.59
C SER A 761 -18.80 -1.14 -31.06
N ASP A 762 -17.72 -0.76 -31.75
CA ASP A 762 -17.49 -1.10 -33.16
C ASP A 762 -17.36 -2.61 -33.37
N THR A 763 -16.68 -3.31 -32.46
CA THR A 763 -16.55 -4.77 -32.46
C THR A 763 -17.92 -5.45 -32.33
N LYS A 764 -18.76 -4.92 -31.43
CA LYS A 764 -20.12 -5.45 -31.20
C LYS A 764 -21.03 -5.21 -32.41
N GLU A 765 -20.94 -4.04 -33.04
CA GLU A 765 -21.70 -3.73 -34.25
C GLU A 765 -21.27 -4.59 -35.44
N MET A 766 -19.96 -4.79 -35.63
CA MET A 766 -19.41 -5.63 -36.69
C MET A 766 -19.85 -7.10 -36.52
N LYS A 767 -19.75 -7.67 -35.32
CA LYS A 767 -20.23 -9.03 -35.03
C LYS A 767 -21.73 -9.17 -35.33
N LYS A 768 -22.53 -8.16 -34.98
CA LYS A 768 -23.97 -8.14 -35.27
C LYS A 768 -24.23 -8.14 -36.79
N LYS A 769 -23.50 -7.34 -37.57
CA LYS A 769 -23.63 -7.30 -39.04
C LYS A 769 -23.26 -8.64 -39.69
N LEU A 770 -22.19 -9.29 -39.24
CA LEU A 770 -21.77 -10.59 -39.77
C LEU A 770 -22.76 -11.71 -39.41
N GLU A 771 -23.35 -11.67 -38.23
CA GLU A 771 -24.38 -12.63 -37.81
C GLU A 771 -25.68 -12.48 -38.63
N VAL A 772 -26.10 -11.24 -38.90
CA VAL A 772 -27.25 -10.98 -39.79
C VAL A 772 -26.99 -11.56 -41.19
N LYS A 773 -25.80 -11.32 -41.77
CA LYS A 773 -25.41 -11.91 -43.07
C LYS A 773 -25.42 -13.45 -43.05
N ARG A 774 -25.02 -14.07 -41.93
CA ARG A 774 -25.05 -15.54 -41.77
C ARG A 774 -26.49 -16.06 -41.80
N LEU A 775 -27.38 -15.42 -41.07
CA LEU A 775 -28.80 -15.79 -41.00
C LEU A 775 -29.49 -15.63 -42.37
N GLU A 776 -29.20 -14.56 -43.10
CA GLU A 776 -29.71 -14.35 -44.47
C GLU A 776 -29.23 -15.43 -45.46
N LYS A 777 -27.95 -15.82 -45.41
CA LYS A 777 -27.40 -16.92 -46.22
C LYS A 777 -28.07 -18.26 -45.89
N ILE A 778 -28.29 -18.56 -44.60
CA ILE A 778 -29.00 -19.77 -44.16
C ILE A 778 -30.46 -19.77 -44.62
N GLN A 779 -31.15 -18.63 -44.52
CA GLN A 779 -32.54 -18.51 -44.92
C GLN A 779 -32.72 -18.63 -46.44
N THR A 780 -31.79 -18.06 -47.22
CA THR A 780 -31.80 -18.16 -48.70
C THR A 780 -31.51 -19.59 -49.15
N MET A 781 -30.56 -20.27 -48.51
CA MET A 781 -30.28 -21.70 -48.75
C MET A 781 -31.51 -22.56 -48.46
N ALA A 782 -32.18 -22.35 -47.33
CA ALA A 782 -33.36 -23.13 -46.94
C ALA A 782 -34.56 -22.96 -47.90
N LYS A 783 -34.64 -21.82 -48.62
CA LYS A 783 -35.67 -21.56 -49.64
C LYS A 783 -35.36 -22.18 -51.00
N ASN A 784 -34.08 -22.31 -51.35
CA ASN A 784 -33.65 -22.71 -52.70
C ASN A 784 -33.29 -24.20 -52.82
N THR A 785 -33.22 -24.94 -51.72
CA THR A 785 -32.87 -26.37 -51.72
C THR A 785 -33.86 -27.16 -50.89
N THR A 786 -34.50 -28.17 -51.47
CA THR A 786 -35.52 -29.01 -50.82
C THR A 786 -34.98 -30.32 -50.27
N ASP A 787 -33.78 -30.74 -50.67
CA ASP A 787 -33.10 -31.93 -50.14
C ASP A 787 -32.43 -31.66 -48.79
N LYS A 788 -32.80 -32.44 -47.78
CA LYS A 788 -32.34 -32.33 -46.39
C LYS A 788 -30.83 -32.61 -46.26
N SER A 789 -30.29 -33.53 -47.06
CA SER A 789 -28.87 -33.89 -47.01
C SER A 789 -27.98 -32.78 -47.60
N ALA A 790 -28.43 -32.17 -48.70
CA ALA A 790 -27.79 -31.02 -49.32
C ALA A 790 -27.87 -29.76 -48.43
N GLN A 791 -29.00 -29.52 -47.74
CA GLN A 791 -29.14 -28.40 -46.80
C GLN A 791 -28.13 -28.47 -45.64
N GLU A 792 -27.90 -29.66 -45.07
CA GLU A 792 -26.94 -29.83 -43.97
C GLU A 792 -25.49 -29.59 -44.39
N ARG A 793 -25.14 -30.01 -45.62
CA ARG A 793 -23.81 -29.75 -46.19
C ARG A 793 -23.61 -28.25 -46.44
N LEU A 794 -24.57 -27.58 -47.07
CA LEU A 794 -24.48 -26.15 -47.36
C LEU A 794 -24.49 -25.29 -46.08
N LYS A 795 -25.23 -25.71 -45.03
CA LYS A 795 -25.21 -25.06 -43.72
C LYS A 795 -23.84 -25.13 -43.05
N ARG A 796 -23.12 -26.25 -43.18
CA ARG A 796 -21.74 -26.41 -42.69
C ARG A 796 -20.77 -25.50 -43.46
N GLU A 797 -20.91 -25.44 -44.79
CA GLU A 797 -20.10 -24.55 -45.63
C GLU A 797 -20.34 -23.06 -45.30
N ILE A 798 -21.60 -22.64 -45.10
CA ILE A 798 -21.96 -21.27 -44.69
C ILE A 798 -21.39 -20.94 -43.31
N ASN A 799 -21.44 -21.87 -42.36
CA ASN A 799 -20.87 -21.66 -41.02
C ASN A 799 -19.33 -21.55 -41.07
N ASN A 800 -18.66 -22.41 -41.83
CA ASN A 800 -17.19 -22.35 -41.99
C ASN A 800 -16.75 -21.04 -42.66
N ALA A 801 -17.44 -20.61 -43.72
CA ALA A 801 -17.18 -19.34 -44.38
C ALA A 801 -17.41 -18.13 -43.45
N HIS A 802 -18.47 -18.17 -42.63
CA HIS A 802 -18.71 -17.12 -41.64
C HIS A 802 -17.61 -17.05 -40.58
N ILE A 803 -17.12 -18.19 -40.08
CA ILE A 803 -16.02 -18.22 -39.12
C ILE A 803 -14.76 -17.58 -39.72
N GLN A 804 -14.42 -17.92 -40.96
CA GLN A 804 -13.27 -17.33 -41.66
C GLN A 804 -13.44 -15.81 -41.86
N GLU A 805 -14.64 -15.35 -42.25
CA GLU A 805 -14.96 -13.92 -42.42
C GLU A 805 -14.88 -13.14 -41.08
N VAL A 806 -15.36 -13.74 -39.99
CA VAL A 806 -15.25 -13.16 -38.63
C VAL A 806 -13.80 -13.07 -38.19
N VAL A 807 -13.01 -14.13 -38.35
CA VAL A 807 -11.59 -14.16 -37.95
C VAL A 807 -10.79 -13.11 -38.72
N GLN A 808 -11.00 -13.00 -40.04
CA GLN A 808 -10.30 -12.02 -40.87
C GLN A 808 -10.67 -10.57 -40.48
N MET A 809 -11.95 -10.30 -40.24
CA MET A 809 -12.42 -8.97 -39.83
C MET A 809 -11.94 -8.58 -38.42
N VAL A 810 -11.92 -9.53 -37.48
CA VAL A 810 -11.37 -9.30 -36.13
C VAL A 810 -9.88 -9.01 -36.21
N LYS A 811 -9.12 -9.73 -37.05
CA LYS A 811 -7.69 -9.47 -37.26
C LYS A 811 -7.45 -8.05 -37.78
N GLN A 812 -8.17 -7.61 -38.80
CA GLN A 812 -8.05 -6.25 -39.35
C GLN A 812 -8.45 -5.16 -38.34
N MET A 813 -9.46 -5.44 -37.51
CA MET A 813 -9.89 -4.51 -36.46
C MET A 813 -8.86 -4.41 -35.33
N ASN A 814 -8.23 -5.51 -34.93
CA ASN A 814 -7.15 -5.52 -33.94
C ASN A 814 -5.91 -4.78 -34.46
N GLU A 815 -5.55 -4.96 -35.73
CA GLU A 815 -4.44 -4.21 -36.37
C GLU A 815 -4.75 -2.70 -36.48
N LYS A 816 -6.01 -2.32 -36.69
CA LYS A 816 -6.44 -0.92 -36.64
C LYS A 816 -6.39 -0.37 -35.21
N GLN A 817 -6.88 -1.13 -34.24
CA GLN A 817 -6.83 -0.77 -32.81
C GLN A 817 -5.40 -0.53 -32.33
N ALA A 818 -4.47 -1.43 -32.66
CA ALA A 818 -3.07 -1.30 -32.29
C ALA A 818 -2.45 -0.01 -32.85
N ARG A 819 -2.75 0.33 -34.12
CA ARG A 819 -2.27 1.57 -34.75
C ARG A 819 -2.87 2.83 -34.12
N ASP A 820 -4.17 2.84 -33.88
CA ASP A 820 -4.86 4.00 -33.28
C ASP A 820 -4.37 4.24 -31.83
N GLN A 821 -4.12 3.16 -31.09
CA GLN A 821 -3.53 3.22 -29.75
C GLN A 821 -2.09 3.75 -29.77
N GLU A 822 -1.24 3.23 -30.67
CA GLU A 822 0.15 3.69 -30.82
C GLU A 822 0.23 5.19 -31.20
N VAL A 823 -0.65 5.67 -32.07
CA VAL A 823 -0.71 7.08 -32.45
C VAL A 823 -1.11 7.96 -31.27
N LEU A 824 -2.10 7.53 -30.46
CA LEU A 824 -2.51 8.27 -29.27
C LEU A 824 -1.38 8.31 -28.23
N GLU A 825 -0.74 7.17 -27.95
CA GLU A 825 0.37 7.07 -27.00
C GLU A 825 1.57 7.94 -27.42
N LYS A 826 1.90 8.00 -28.72
CA LYS A 826 2.93 8.91 -29.25
C LYS A 826 2.59 10.39 -29.00
N LYS A 827 1.33 10.79 -29.21
CA LYS A 827 0.89 12.17 -28.93
C LYS A 827 0.92 12.49 -27.44
N GLN A 828 0.53 11.53 -26.59
CA GLN A 828 0.57 11.66 -25.13
C GLN A 828 2.02 11.77 -24.61
N ALA A 829 2.95 11.00 -25.18
CA ALA A 829 4.36 11.09 -24.88
C ALA A 829 4.96 12.45 -25.28
N ALA A 830 4.63 12.95 -26.48
CA ALA A 830 5.06 14.27 -26.93
C ALA A 830 4.58 15.41 -26.02
N CYS A 831 3.35 15.32 -25.50
CA CYS A 831 2.82 16.28 -24.52
C CYS A 831 3.61 16.24 -23.21
N LEU A 832 3.97 15.05 -22.71
CA LEU A 832 4.79 14.93 -21.49
C LEU A 832 6.22 15.46 -21.67
N GLU A 833 6.82 15.30 -22.84
CA GLU A 833 8.14 15.89 -23.13
C GLU A 833 8.08 17.42 -23.20
N ALA A 834 7.04 17.99 -23.82
CA ALA A 834 6.83 19.44 -23.83
C ALA A 834 6.64 20.02 -22.41
N ILE A 835 5.96 19.27 -21.52
CA ILE A 835 5.82 19.63 -20.10
C ILE A 835 7.18 19.65 -19.40
N LYS A 836 8.04 18.63 -19.61
CA LYS A 836 9.38 18.58 -19.00
C LYS A 836 10.29 19.69 -19.51
N GLU A 837 10.21 20.04 -20.79
CA GLU A 837 11.01 21.14 -21.35
C GLU A 837 10.67 22.48 -20.68
N LYS A 838 9.41 22.70 -20.29
CA LYS A 838 9.01 23.87 -19.49
C LYS A 838 9.54 23.86 -18.06
N GLU A 839 9.78 22.70 -17.45
CA GLU A 839 10.43 22.64 -16.13
C GLU A 839 11.84 23.25 -16.20
N ASN A 840 12.62 22.81 -17.17
CA ASN A 840 13.98 23.31 -17.39
C ASN A 840 13.98 24.81 -17.66
N GLN A 841 13.02 25.30 -18.45
CA GLN A 841 12.89 26.73 -18.72
C GLN A 841 12.61 27.55 -17.44
N LEU A 842 11.64 27.12 -16.62
CA LEU A 842 11.29 27.83 -15.38
C LEU A 842 12.44 27.82 -14.36
N GLN A 843 13.20 26.72 -14.29
CA GLN A 843 14.39 26.63 -13.43
C GLN A 843 15.51 27.55 -13.92
N GLN A 844 15.75 27.63 -15.24
CA GLN A 844 16.72 28.55 -15.82
C GLN A 844 16.33 30.02 -15.60
N GLU A 845 15.05 30.36 -15.73
CA GLU A 845 14.54 31.71 -15.45
C GLU A 845 14.75 32.10 -13.97
N ALA A 846 14.48 31.20 -13.03
CA ALA A 846 14.72 31.42 -11.60
C ALA A 846 16.21 31.64 -11.27
N TYR A 847 17.08 30.89 -11.93
CA TYR A 847 18.54 31.03 -11.76
C TYR A 847 19.07 32.33 -12.36
N ALA A 848 18.60 32.71 -13.57
CA ALA A 848 18.98 33.96 -14.21
C ALA A 848 18.55 35.19 -13.40
N GLU A 849 17.35 35.17 -12.80
CA GLU A 849 16.87 36.23 -11.91
C GLU A 849 17.74 36.35 -10.66
N TYR A 850 18.13 35.22 -10.06
CA TYR A 850 19.04 35.20 -8.91
C TYR A 850 20.39 35.84 -9.24
N GLU A 851 21.03 35.45 -10.34
CA GLU A 851 22.31 36.04 -10.75
C GLU A 851 22.21 37.54 -10.98
N GLY A 852 21.12 38.01 -11.60
CA GLY A 852 20.87 39.43 -11.79
C GLY A 852 20.74 40.20 -10.47
N LYS A 853 20.03 39.62 -9.49
CA LYS A 853 19.84 40.22 -8.16
C LYS A 853 21.11 40.23 -7.32
N VAL A 854 21.92 39.17 -7.36
CA VAL A 854 23.22 39.11 -6.66
C VAL A 854 24.19 40.14 -7.24
N LYS A 855 24.25 40.31 -8.56
CA LYS A 855 25.10 41.35 -9.20
C LYS A 855 24.72 42.78 -8.79
N ALA A 856 23.43 43.05 -8.54
CA ALA A 856 22.95 44.37 -8.10
C ALA A 856 23.12 44.62 -6.58
N LEU A 857 23.34 43.57 -5.78
CA LEU A 857 23.32 43.63 -4.31
C LEU A 857 24.42 44.53 -3.73
N ASP A 858 25.63 44.51 -4.30
CA ASP A 858 26.74 45.37 -3.83
C ASP A 858 26.36 46.86 -3.85
N THR A 859 25.75 47.31 -4.96
CA THR A 859 25.29 48.70 -5.07
C THR A 859 24.16 49.03 -4.10
N GLU A 860 23.25 48.09 -3.85
CA GLU A 860 22.14 48.25 -2.90
C GLU A 860 22.64 48.39 -1.46
N VAL A 861 23.59 47.55 -1.05
CA VAL A 861 24.19 47.56 0.29
C VAL A 861 24.96 48.85 0.53
N GLN A 862 25.75 49.32 -0.44
CA GLN A 862 26.47 50.59 -0.34
C GLN A 862 25.53 51.79 -0.11
N VAL A 863 24.37 51.82 -0.78
CA VAL A 863 23.35 52.87 -0.57
C VAL A 863 22.74 52.79 0.83
N LEU A 864 22.41 51.60 1.31
CA LEU A 864 21.81 51.40 2.63
C LEU A 864 22.76 51.76 3.78
N VAL A 865 24.02 51.38 3.67
CA VAL A 865 25.06 51.73 4.65
C VAL A 865 25.28 53.24 4.67
N LYS A 866 25.36 53.88 3.50
CA LYS A 866 25.48 55.34 3.39
C LYS A 866 24.30 56.06 4.04
N ASN A 867 23.09 55.55 3.88
CA ASN A 867 21.88 56.12 4.50
C ASN A 867 21.85 55.90 6.03
N CYS A 868 22.27 54.72 6.51
CA CYS A 868 22.36 54.42 7.94
C CYS A 868 23.37 55.33 8.66
N VAL A 869 24.54 55.56 8.06
CA VAL A 869 25.58 56.46 8.60
C VAL A 869 25.16 57.94 8.54
N LYS A 870 24.49 58.38 7.46
CA LYS A 870 23.97 59.75 7.35
C LYS A 870 22.86 60.08 8.37
N ALA A 871 22.04 59.11 8.75
CA ALA A 871 21.00 59.29 9.76
C ALA A 871 21.58 59.58 11.16
N ASP A 872 22.81 59.15 11.45
CA ASP A 872 23.55 59.52 12.67
C ASP A 872 24.06 60.96 12.60
N ALA A 873 24.58 61.39 11.44
CA ALA A 873 25.06 62.76 11.23
C ALA A 873 23.94 63.82 11.37
N ALA A 874 22.75 63.57 10.81
CA ALA A 874 21.60 64.47 10.91
C ALA A 874 20.97 64.52 12.32
N LYS A 875 21.13 63.47 13.12
CA LYS A 875 20.72 63.48 14.54
C LYS A 875 21.71 64.22 15.42
N LYS A 876 23.01 64.19 15.10
CA LYS A 876 24.03 65.04 15.74
C LYS A 876 23.73 66.53 15.56
N GLU A 877 23.35 67.00 14.37
CA GLU A 877 23.01 68.42 14.13
C GLU A 877 21.76 68.87 14.91
N ASN A 878 20.73 68.03 15.01
CA ASN A 878 19.52 68.34 15.77
C ASN A 878 19.73 68.34 17.31
N LEU A 879 20.68 67.55 17.83
CA LEU A 879 21.04 67.54 19.25
C LEU A 879 21.88 68.76 19.67
N TYR A 880 22.65 69.36 18.76
CA TYR A 880 23.33 70.64 19.00
C TYR A 880 22.36 71.83 18.94
N ALA A 881 21.40 71.83 18.00
CA ALA A 881 20.38 72.89 17.89
C ALA A 881 19.37 72.91 19.05
N ALA A 882 19.14 71.77 19.73
CA ALA A 882 18.23 71.69 20.88
C ALA A 882 18.85 72.16 22.22
N SER A 883 20.15 72.50 22.26
CA SER A 883 20.84 72.96 23.48
C SER A 883 20.96 74.49 23.61
N GLU A 884 20.63 75.24 22.55
CA GLU A 884 20.59 76.72 22.57
C GLU A 884 19.21 77.21 22.10
N GLY A 885 18.38 77.65 23.04
CA GLY A 885 17.18 78.46 22.73
C GLY A 885 15.91 78.04 23.44
N GLY A 886 15.74 78.49 24.69
CA GLY A 886 14.43 78.61 25.32
C GLY A 886 14.02 80.08 25.41
N GLN A 887 12.92 80.46 24.73
CA GLN A 887 11.78 81.27 25.21
C GLN A 887 11.08 82.06 24.09
N GLY A 888 9.76 81.82 23.96
CA GLY A 888 8.75 82.82 23.62
C GLY A 888 8.24 82.86 22.17
N LEU A 889 7.02 82.36 21.91
CA LEU A 889 5.83 83.20 21.70
C LEU A 889 4.55 82.36 21.47
N LYS A 890 3.43 82.93 21.90
CA LYS A 890 2.04 82.46 21.84
C LYS A 890 1.46 82.49 20.41
N GLN A 891 0.63 81.52 20.03
CA GLN A 891 -0.80 81.71 19.65
C GLN A 891 -1.40 80.41 19.09
N GLN A 892 -2.61 80.07 19.56
CA GLN A 892 -3.55 79.11 18.96
C GLN A 892 -4.48 79.84 17.97
N LEU A 893 -5.14 79.04 17.10
CA LEU A 893 -6.15 79.36 16.07
C LEU A 893 -5.51 79.58 14.69
N GLN A 894 -5.96 79.00 13.58
CA GLN A 894 -7.24 78.40 13.23
C GLN A 894 -7.08 77.66 11.88
N GLU A 895 -7.87 76.61 11.69
CA GLU A 895 -8.51 76.21 10.42
C GLU A 895 -7.70 75.91 9.14
N ASN A 896 -8.14 74.80 8.53
CA ASN A 896 -8.24 74.55 7.10
C ASN A 896 -7.00 74.05 6.33
N ASN A 897 -7.13 72.77 5.98
CA ASN A 897 -7.28 72.30 4.60
C ASN A 897 -6.09 71.68 3.86
N LEU A 898 -6.41 70.48 3.35
CA LEU A 898 -6.07 69.92 2.04
C LEU A 898 -4.65 69.39 1.81
N ILE A 899 -4.55 68.05 1.80
CA ILE A 899 -3.81 67.35 0.74
C ILE A 899 -4.71 66.26 0.16
N PRO A 900 -5.06 66.33 -1.15
CA PRO A 900 -5.70 65.25 -1.88
C PRO A 900 -4.68 64.31 -2.54
N VAL A 901 -5.25 63.25 -3.11
CA VAL A 901 -4.70 62.07 -3.74
C VAL A 901 -4.14 62.34 -5.16
N ALA A 902 -3.09 61.58 -5.50
CA ALA A 902 -2.62 61.04 -6.79
C ALA A 902 -2.58 61.89 -8.07
N GLU A 903 -1.50 61.68 -8.84
CA GLU A 903 -1.61 61.34 -10.26
C GLU A 903 -0.42 60.46 -10.72
N ARG A 904 -0.77 59.39 -11.46
CA ARG A 904 0.12 58.62 -12.34
C ARG A 904 0.34 59.41 -13.63
N CYS A 905 1.43 59.14 -14.35
CA CYS A 905 1.33 58.94 -15.80
C CYS A 905 2.49 58.07 -16.33
N GLU A 906 2.13 57.13 -17.21
CA GLU A 906 2.99 56.27 -18.02
C GLU A 906 3.39 56.97 -19.34
N THR A 907 4.52 56.57 -19.92
CA THR A 907 4.80 56.45 -21.37
C THR A 907 6.01 55.49 -21.49
N GLN A 908 6.17 54.59 -22.46
CA GLN A 908 5.55 54.37 -23.77
C GLN A 908 5.92 52.96 -24.27
N THR A 909 5.01 52.30 -24.98
CA THR A 909 5.24 51.16 -25.89
C THR A 909 5.15 51.63 -27.36
N ALA A 910 5.77 50.91 -28.29
CA ALA A 910 5.55 50.94 -29.74
C ALA A 910 5.62 49.48 -30.24
N GLU A 911 4.94 48.98 -31.26
CA GLU A 911 3.76 49.34 -32.06
C GLU A 911 3.47 48.12 -32.99
N ASN A 912 2.31 48.12 -33.65
CA ASN A 912 1.84 47.26 -34.76
C ASN A 912 1.18 45.91 -34.37
N THR A 913 -0.03 45.55 -34.85
CA THR A 913 -0.87 46.04 -35.96
C THR A 913 -2.30 45.50 -35.83
N ALA A 914 -3.31 46.30 -36.25
CA ALA A 914 -4.55 46.02 -37.01
C ALA A 914 -5.21 44.61 -36.94
N GLU A 915 -6.54 44.41 -36.93
CA GLU A 915 -7.70 45.18 -37.40
C GLU A 915 -9.00 44.49 -36.90
N ASP A 916 -10.07 45.28 -36.82
CA ASP A 916 -11.50 44.96 -37.06
C ASP A 916 -12.44 44.23 -36.07
N GLU A 917 -13.29 45.09 -35.48
CA GLU A 917 -14.76 45.16 -35.62
C GLU A 917 -15.73 44.39 -34.70
N GLU A 918 -16.59 45.23 -34.09
CA GLU A 918 -18.00 45.08 -33.73
C GLU A 918 -18.43 44.04 -32.67
N SER A 919 -19.42 44.28 -31.82
CA SER A 919 -20.18 45.45 -31.35
C SER A 919 -21.26 44.84 -30.44
N SER A 920 -21.55 45.50 -29.32
CA SER A 920 -22.85 45.50 -28.62
C SER A 920 -23.32 44.20 -27.92
N ASP A 921 -24.03 44.19 -26.80
CA ASP A 921 -24.26 45.15 -25.73
C ASP A 921 -25.09 44.40 -24.66
N ILE A 922 -24.73 44.61 -23.40
CA ILE A 922 -25.66 45.02 -22.33
C ILE A 922 -26.65 44.01 -21.66
N LEU A 923 -26.70 44.20 -20.32
CA LEU A 923 -27.78 44.01 -19.33
C LEU A 923 -27.90 42.68 -18.56
N VAL A 924 -27.32 42.73 -17.35
CA VAL A 924 -28.02 42.66 -16.04
C VAL A 924 -29.00 41.49 -15.82
N SER A 925 -28.66 40.62 -14.87
CA SER A 925 -29.37 40.54 -13.58
C SER A 925 -28.77 39.47 -12.65
N ARG A 926 -28.88 39.77 -11.36
CA ARG A 926 -28.36 39.11 -10.16
C ARG A 926 -28.67 37.60 -10.06
N LEU A 927 -27.66 36.82 -9.66
CA LEU A 927 -27.65 35.97 -8.45
C LEU A 927 -26.22 35.51 -8.13
#